data_AF-A0A182N2H5-F1
#
_entry.id   AF-A0A182N2H5-F1
#
_cell.length_a   1.000
_cell.length_b   1.000
_cell.length_c   1.000
_cell.angle_alpha   90.00
_cell.angle_beta   90.00
_cell.angle_gamma   90.00
#
_symmetry.space_group_name_H-M   'P 1'
#
loop_
_entity.id
_entity.type
_entity.pdbx_description
1 polymer ?
#
loop_
_entity_poly.entity_id
_entity_poly.type
_entity_poly.pdbx_seq_one_letter_code
_entity_poly.pdbx_strand_id
1 'polypeptide(L)'
;MTKVAVVLCVLAVQLFGALAASADNWKLVPDESGRLRLINTNPYEIPAADDAVEPLFNPETDVIFRLFTRRNPAHGQILSWNSVASVQSSNFVASHPTRFTIHGWNGGETSGLHANIRQNYLGVGEFNVIAVDWGVGAQTVNYIAARNRVASVGDIISRMVNTIVSASGTSRNNIYLIGHSLGAHAAGNAGRLQNGQLNTIVGLDPAGPLFSLGDSDIMGQRDAQYTEAIFTNAGLLGFDLPLSDANFYPNGGRSQPGCGIDVAGNCAHSRAHELFAESVSSSAGFRATRCASHGNCTPSGADANMGGEPSNYGRGVIMESFALLALLVSASVVSSDDPCGSPGWVAVPRDPETFECLTAEDVNRLQHLERSKRFDAEAATRFFLWTQHTADDGAPEELRFADVASLQNSTFDVRNPTRLLVHGWLSDWKSDAVRGLSRAYSARGGAYNVIGVDWSAGASTIVYVAARMRVAAVAGAIAAQIGTLLQVGQHPSQIAIVGHSLGAHVAGLTGKHFQGDSKLAAIVALDPAGPLFGGEQRAERVDALDAQYVEVIHTNKGLLGHRDALGQADFYPNGGRSQPGCLTNSCSHNRAVEYFHRSLVGDTGGTPLYVGRRCATTLVNDRCHGAPSVMGSDPSDDFKTKMSGLFYLAIDK
;
A
#
# COMPACT_ATOMS: atom_id res chain seq x y z
N MET A 1 -17.32 62.10 -11.26
CA MET A 1 -18.73 61.95 -11.67
C MET A 1 -18.72 61.61 -13.16
N THR A 2 -19.40 60.63 -13.75
CA THR A 2 -20.23 59.48 -13.37
C THR A 2 -20.57 58.85 -14.73
N LYS A 3 -20.40 57.52 -14.91
CA LYS A 3 -21.16 56.61 -15.81
C LYS A 3 -21.50 57.09 -17.25
N VAL A 4 -21.11 56.31 -18.26
CA VAL A 4 -21.98 55.28 -18.89
C VAL A 4 -21.09 54.31 -19.69
N ALA A 5 -20.92 53.11 -19.16
CA ALA A 5 -20.53 51.91 -19.91
C ALA A 5 -21.24 50.73 -19.24
N VAL A 6 -22.55 50.70 -19.42
CA VAL A 6 -23.41 49.55 -19.15
C VAL A 6 -23.98 49.17 -20.52
N VAL A 7 -24.11 47.87 -20.79
CA VAL A 7 -24.39 47.23 -22.09
C VAL A 7 -23.11 46.74 -22.79
N LEU A 8 -22.45 45.73 -22.21
CA LEU A 8 -21.72 44.67 -22.95
C LEU A 8 -21.18 43.53 -22.03
N CYS A 9 -21.85 43.23 -20.92
CA CYS A 9 -21.44 42.11 -20.04
C CYS A 9 -22.58 41.15 -19.62
N VAL A 10 -23.76 41.24 -20.25
CA VAL A 10 -24.90 40.35 -19.90
C VAL A 10 -25.12 39.23 -20.93
N LEU A 11 -24.48 39.29 -22.10
CA LEU A 11 -24.64 38.27 -23.15
C LEU A 11 -23.54 37.20 -23.19
N ALA A 12 -22.48 37.31 -22.37
CA ALA A 12 -21.45 36.28 -22.27
C ALA A 12 -21.72 35.23 -21.18
N VAL A 13 -22.73 35.45 -20.31
CA VAL A 13 -23.02 34.58 -19.17
C VAL A 13 -24.00 33.44 -19.55
N GLN A 14 -24.61 33.46 -20.72
CA GLN A 14 -25.57 32.42 -21.15
C GLN A 14 -25.01 31.41 -22.17
N LEU A 15 -23.71 31.44 -22.47
CA LEU A 15 -23.05 30.47 -23.36
C LEU A 15 -21.93 29.64 -22.70
N PHE A 16 -21.74 29.76 -21.39
CA PHE A 16 -20.92 28.85 -20.57
C PHE A 16 -21.80 27.96 -19.66
N GLY A 17 -23.00 27.63 -20.12
CA GLY A 17 -23.92 26.69 -19.45
C GLY A 17 -23.71 25.21 -19.82
N ALA A 18 -22.67 24.88 -20.57
CA ALA A 18 -22.33 23.51 -20.93
C ALA A 18 -20.81 23.31 -20.75
N LEU A 19 -20.45 22.26 -20.01
CA LEU A 19 -19.09 21.89 -19.57
C LEU A 19 -18.61 22.54 -18.26
N ALA A 20 -19.45 22.51 -17.23
CA ALA A 20 -18.93 22.33 -15.88
C ALA A 20 -18.51 20.86 -15.71
N ALA A 21 -17.35 20.48 -16.27
CA ALA A 21 -16.60 19.35 -15.72
C ALA A 21 -16.29 19.73 -14.26
N SER A 22 -16.66 18.90 -13.31
CA SER A 22 -16.59 19.24 -11.88
C SER A 22 -15.16 19.68 -11.51
N ALA A 23 -15.00 20.94 -11.11
CA ALA A 23 -13.73 21.49 -10.63
C ALA A 23 -13.18 20.77 -9.37
N ASP A 24 -13.95 19.87 -8.76
CA ASP A 24 -13.59 19.12 -7.54
C ASP A 24 -12.42 18.16 -7.73
N ASN A 25 -12.21 17.70 -8.97
CA ASN A 25 -11.26 16.65 -9.29
C ASN A 25 -9.88 17.16 -9.69
N TRP A 26 -9.76 18.41 -10.10
CA TRP A 26 -8.48 18.99 -10.44
C TRP A 26 -7.88 19.65 -9.21
N LYS A 27 -6.82 19.05 -8.65
CA LYS A 27 -6.07 19.63 -7.54
C LYS A 27 -4.81 20.28 -8.08
N LEU A 28 -4.55 21.51 -7.64
CA LEU A 28 -3.24 22.12 -7.81
C LEU A 28 -2.32 21.46 -6.78
N VAL A 29 -1.66 20.37 -7.17
CA VAL A 29 -0.68 19.69 -6.31
C VAL A 29 0.70 20.18 -6.70
N PRO A 30 1.48 20.74 -5.77
CA PRO A 30 2.69 21.44 -6.20
C PRO A 30 3.90 20.54 -6.05
N ASP A 31 4.82 20.67 -6.99
CA ASP A 31 6.06 19.90 -6.94
C ASP A 31 7.00 20.40 -5.83
N GLU A 32 8.09 19.68 -5.56
CA GLU A 32 9.05 20.05 -4.50
C GLU A 32 9.66 21.46 -4.68
N SER A 33 9.58 22.02 -5.90
CA SER A 33 10.06 23.37 -6.23
C SER A 33 8.98 24.45 -6.06
N GLY A 34 7.81 24.07 -5.55
CA GLY A 34 6.65 24.95 -5.36
C GLY A 34 5.91 25.27 -6.64
N ARG A 35 6.23 24.64 -7.79
CA ARG A 35 5.50 24.85 -9.03
C ARG A 35 4.21 24.04 -8.98
N LEU A 36 3.10 24.77 -9.11
CA LEU A 36 1.77 24.18 -9.12
C LEU A 36 1.62 23.29 -10.36
N ARG A 37 1.29 22.01 -10.15
CA ARG A 37 0.84 21.11 -11.20
C ARG A 37 -0.66 20.94 -11.05
N LEU A 38 -1.39 21.26 -12.11
CA LEU A 38 -2.82 20.96 -12.15
C LEU A 38 -2.94 19.45 -12.42
N ILE A 39 -3.32 18.70 -11.40
CA ILE A 39 -3.41 17.25 -11.45
C ILE A 39 -4.85 16.84 -11.34
N ASN A 40 -5.27 16.00 -12.26
CA ASN A 40 -6.56 15.37 -12.15
C ASN A 40 -6.47 14.25 -11.10
N THR A 41 -7.06 14.51 -9.93
CA THR A 41 -7.34 13.51 -8.91
C THR A 41 -8.62 12.74 -9.20
N ASN A 42 -9.31 13.02 -10.31
CA ASN A 42 -10.19 12.05 -10.94
C ASN A 42 -9.32 11.04 -11.68
N PRO A 43 -9.24 9.80 -11.18
CA PRO A 43 -8.48 8.78 -11.88
C PRO A 43 -9.05 8.50 -13.29
N TYR A 44 -10.29 8.87 -13.58
CA TYR A 44 -10.97 8.57 -14.84
C TYR A 44 -10.85 9.64 -15.94
N GLU A 45 -10.35 10.83 -15.64
CA GLU A 45 -10.28 11.96 -16.58
C GLU A 45 -8.85 12.48 -16.79
N ILE A 46 -7.87 11.59 -16.87
CA ILE A 46 -6.47 11.94 -17.16
C ILE A 46 -6.37 12.36 -18.65
N PRO A 47 -5.85 13.56 -18.99
CA PRO A 47 -5.65 13.97 -20.38
C PRO A 47 -4.80 12.96 -21.15
N ALA A 48 -5.07 12.80 -22.45
CA ALA A 48 -4.32 11.91 -23.36
C ALA A 48 -2.85 12.32 -23.62
N ALA A 49 -2.29 13.24 -22.83
CA ALA A 49 -0.86 13.57 -22.80
C ALA A 49 -0.19 13.08 -21.50
N ASP A 50 -0.99 12.70 -20.49
CA ASP A 50 -0.60 12.15 -19.18
C ASP A 50 -0.98 10.66 -19.07
N ASP A 51 -1.43 10.05 -20.18
CA ASP A 51 -1.79 8.63 -20.34
C ASP A 51 -0.60 7.75 -20.74
N ALA A 52 0.61 8.31 -20.72
CA ALA A 52 1.84 7.54 -20.89
C ALA A 52 1.84 6.40 -19.87
N VAL A 53 2.14 5.18 -20.34
CA VAL A 53 2.41 4.04 -19.46
C VAL A 53 3.45 4.50 -18.44
N GLU A 54 3.07 4.52 -17.16
CA GLU A 54 3.98 4.87 -16.06
C GLU A 54 5.26 4.05 -16.24
N PRO A 55 6.43 4.70 -16.33
CA PRO A 55 7.67 3.98 -16.52
C PRO A 55 7.83 2.97 -15.38
N LEU A 56 8.27 1.76 -15.74
CA LEU A 56 8.56 0.70 -14.80
C LEU A 56 9.60 1.24 -13.80
N PHE A 57 9.22 1.30 -12.52
CA PHE A 57 10.13 1.68 -11.44
C PHE A 57 10.69 0.42 -10.80
N ASN A 58 12.00 0.27 -10.85
CA ASN A 58 12.72 -0.79 -10.17
C ASN A 58 13.58 -0.18 -9.05
N PRO A 59 13.21 -0.35 -7.76
CA PRO A 59 13.95 0.28 -6.67
C PRO A 59 15.42 -0.14 -6.59
N GLU A 60 15.80 -1.32 -7.11
CA GLU A 60 17.18 -1.80 -7.06
C GLU A 60 18.12 -1.07 -8.02
N THR A 61 17.59 -0.48 -9.10
CA THR A 61 18.35 0.28 -10.10
C THR A 61 18.08 1.79 -10.03
N ASP A 62 16.89 2.17 -9.57
CA ASP A 62 16.37 3.52 -9.71
C ASP A 62 16.46 4.33 -8.41
N VAL A 63 16.76 3.70 -7.28
CA VAL A 63 17.07 4.39 -6.02
C VAL A 63 18.58 4.53 -5.85
N ILE A 64 19.03 5.78 -5.73
CA ILE A 64 20.45 6.15 -5.68
C ILE A 64 20.77 6.67 -4.28
N PHE A 65 21.78 6.07 -3.64
CA PHE A 65 22.30 6.51 -2.35
C PHE A 65 23.57 7.34 -2.55
N ARG A 66 23.56 8.63 -2.17
CA ARG A 66 24.73 9.52 -2.28
C ARG A 66 25.25 9.91 -0.90
N LEU A 67 26.49 9.54 -0.60
CA LEU A 67 27.19 9.86 0.64
C LEU A 67 27.90 11.21 0.57
N PHE A 68 27.64 12.04 1.55
CA PHE A 68 28.33 13.29 1.83
C PHE A 68 28.98 13.24 3.21
N THR A 69 30.21 13.76 3.28
CA THR A 69 30.95 14.02 4.51
C THR A 69 31.60 15.40 4.39
N ARG A 70 32.27 15.88 5.45
CA ARG A 70 33.09 17.10 5.34
C ARG A 70 34.23 17.00 4.33
N ARG A 71 34.64 15.79 3.92
CA ARG A 71 35.64 15.57 2.87
C ARG A 71 35.09 15.79 1.47
N ASN A 72 33.77 15.68 1.30
CA ASN A 72 33.08 15.82 0.03
C ASN A 72 31.69 16.49 0.21
N PRO A 73 31.63 17.72 0.72
CA PRO A 73 30.36 18.34 1.12
C PRO A 73 29.48 18.75 -0.06
N ALA A 74 30.09 19.00 -1.23
CA ALA A 74 29.39 19.43 -2.44
C ALA A 74 29.08 18.28 -3.41
N HIS A 75 29.96 17.27 -3.50
CA HIS A 75 29.87 16.18 -4.47
C HIS A 75 29.80 14.83 -3.76
N GLY A 76 28.64 14.20 -3.78
CA GLY A 76 28.40 12.94 -3.08
C GLY A 76 29.04 11.75 -3.78
N GLN A 77 29.44 10.73 -3.01
CA GLN A 77 29.88 9.44 -3.56
C GLN A 77 28.68 8.49 -3.61
N ILE A 78 28.47 7.85 -4.77
CA ILE A 78 27.39 6.87 -4.90
C ILE A 78 27.77 5.61 -4.12
N LEU A 79 26.86 5.17 -3.26
CA LEU A 79 26.94 3.90 -2.57
C LEU A 79 26.01 2.89 -3.23
N SER A 80 26.52 1.69 -3.53
CA SER A 80 25.68 0.59 -4.04
C SER A 80 25.10 -0.22 -2.88
N TRP A 81 23.78 -0.35 -2.87
CA TRP A 81 23.04 -1.03 -1.78
C TRP A 81 23.42 -2.49 -1.56
N ASN A 82 24.03 -3.14 -2.56
CA ASN A 82 24.46 -4.53 -2.54
C ASN A 82 25.99 -4.70 -2.55
N SER A 83 26.79 -3.66 -2.27
CA SER A 83 28.25 -3.73 -2.32
C SER A 83 28.91 -3.19 -1.05
N VAL A 84 29.44 -4.10 -0.23
CA VAL A 84 30.28 -3.76 0.93
C VAL A 84 31.52 -2.95 0.50
N ALA A 85 32.14 -3.31 -0.63
CA ALA A 85 33.31 -2.61 -1.15
C ALA A 85 33.01 -1.15 -1.52
N SER A 86 31.78 -0.85 -1.98
CA SER A 86 31.35 0.52 -2.27
C SER A 86 31.36 1.39 -1.01
N VAL A 87 30.95 0.86 0.14
CA VAL A 87 31.03 1.58 1.43
C VAL A 87 32.48 1.71 1.89
N GLN A 88 33.27 0.63 1.84
CA GLN A 88 34.66 0.62 2.33
C GLN A 88 35.62 1.50 1.51
N SER A 89 35.36 1.70 0.22
CA SER A 89 36.15 2.56 -0.66
C SER A 89 35.68 4.02 -0.69
N SER A 90 34.61 4.33 0.05
CA SER A 90 34.06 5.69 0.15
C SER A 90 34.67 6.48 1.31
N ASN A 91 34.21 7.72 1.49
CA ASN A 91 34.53 8.57 2.63
C ASN A 91 33.75 8.19 3.90
N PHE A 92 33.00 7.10 3.91
CA PHE A 92 32.22 6.67 5.07
C PHE A 92 33.12 6.40 6.27
N VAL A 93 32.76 6.92 7.44
CA VAL A 93 33.51 6.72 8.69
C VAL A 93 32.60 6.08 9.74
N ALA A 94 32.91 4.85 10.15
CA ALA A 94 32.06 4.05 11.03
C ALA A 94 31.72 4.70 12.38
N SER A 95 32.65 5.50 12.93
CA SER A 95 32.49 6.20 14.20
C SER A 95 31.65 7.48 14.11
N HIS A 96 31.37 7.99 12.91
CA HIS A 96 30.55 9.18 12.73
C HIS A 96 29.05 8.83 12.67
N PRO A 97 28.17 9.66 13.25
CA PRO A 97 26.73 9.44 13.14
C PRO A 97 26.25 9.47 11.69
N THR A 98 25.31 8.58 11.36
CA THR A 98 24.80 8.42 10.00
C THR A 98 23.38 8.96 9.91
N ARG A 99 23.12 9.83 8.93
CA ARG A 99 21.82 10.50 8.72
C ARG A 99 21.37 10.27 7.29
N PHE A 100 20.29 9.54 7.11
CA PHE A 100 19.64 9.42 5.80
C PHE A 100 18.63 10.55 5.64
N THR A 101 18.59 11.13 4.44
CA THR A 101 17.59 12.11 4.03
C THR A 101 16.81 11.55 2.85
N ILE A 102 15.48 11.61 2.88
CA ILE A 102 14.60 10.96 1.89
C ILE A 102 13.55 11.97 1.42
N HIS A 103 13.58 12.33 0.14
CA HIS A 103 12.65 13.29 -0.44
C HIS A 103 11.25 12.67 -0.69
N GLY A 104 10.26 13.53 -0.96
CA GLY A 104 8.89 13.14 -1.28
C GLY A 104 8.57 13.12 -2.77
N TRP A 105 7.27 13.21 -3.09
CA TRP A 105 6.75 13.29 -4.46
C TRP A 105 7.32 14.49 -5.22
N ASN A 106 7.59 14.29 -6.52
CA ASN A 106 8.35 15.18 -7.39
C ASN A 106 9.75 15.56 -6.90
N GLY A 107 10.25 14.88 -5.87
CA GLY A 107 11.61 15.05 -5.41
C GLY A 107 12.65 14.30 -6.23
N GLY A 108 13.90 14.71 -6.14
CA GLY A 108 15.03 13.98 -6.73
C GLY A 108 16.39 14.40 -6.14
N GLU A 109 17.46 14.15 -6.88
CA GLU A 109 18.84 14.47 -6.48
C GLU A 109 19.03 15.91 -5.95
N THR A 110 18.37 16.87 -6.58
CA THR A 110 18.52 18.31 -6.27
C THR A 110 17.55 18.82 -5.20
N SER A 111 16.83 17.92 -4.51
CA SER A 111 15.84 18.32 -3.51
C SER A 111 16.43 19.23 -2.44
N GLY A 112 15.72 20.33 -2.14
CA GLY A 112 16.10 21.29 -1.10
C GLY A 112 16.25 20.63 0.28
N LEU A 113 15.47 19.58 0.55
CA LEU A 113 15.61 18.74 1.75
C LEU A 113 17.04 18.21 1.92
N HIS A 114 17.61 17.59 0.87
CA HIS A 114 18.95 17.00 0.96
C HIS A 114 20.00 18.07 1.19
N ALA A 115 19.93 19.18 0.45
CA ALA A 115 20.92 20.25 0.56
C ALA A 115 20.91 20.92 1.94
N ASN A 116 19.73 21.31 2.42
CA ASN A 116 19.57 22.08 3.64
C ASN A 116 19.94 21.25 4.88
N ILE A 117 19.44 20.01 4.97
CA ILE A 117 19.73 19.13 6.12
C ILE A 117 21.20 18.73 6.14
N ARG A 118 21.78 18.36 4.97
CA ARG A 118 23.22 18.06 4.86
C ARG A 118 24.08 19.22 5.34
N GLN A 119 23.80 20.43 4.87
CA GLN A 119 24.61 21.60 5.23
C GLN A 119 24.60 21.86 6.74
N ASN A 120 23.45 21.71 7.39
CA ASN A 120 23.34 21.92 8.83
C ASN A 120 24.08 20.84 9.63
N TYR A 121 23.93 19.55 9.28
CA TYR A 121 24.70 18.49 9.95
C TYR A 121 26.22 18.65 9.77
N LEU A 122 26.68 18.85 8.54
CA LEU A 122 28.11 19.03 8.26
C LEU A 122 28.65 20.34 8.87
N GLY A 123 27.81 21.34 9.10
CA GLY A 123 28.16 22.57 9.79
C GLY A 123 28.48 22.36 11.27
N VAL A 124 27.72 21.50 11.96
CA VAL A 124 27.84 21.31 13.42
C VAL A 124 28.77 20.18 13.84
N GLY A 125 29.09 19.23 12.96
CA GLY A 125 29.98 18.13 13.33
C GLY A 125 30.40 17.22 12.18
N GLU A 126 31.01 16.10 12.56
CA GLU A 126 31.42 15.03 11.64
C GLU A 126 30.27 14.02 11.47
N PHE A 127 29.71 13.92 10.27
CA PHE A 127 28.58 13.04 9.96
C PHE A 127 28.80 12.29 8.64
N ASN A 128 28.17 11.12 8.53
CA ASN A 128 27.87 10.49 7.25
C ASN A 128 26.43 10.88 6.85
N VAL A 129 26.26 11.81 5.90
CA VAL A 129 24.94 12.19 5.42
C VAL A 129 24.66 11.48 4.10
N ILE A 130 23.62 10.66 4.04
CA ILE A 130 23.25 9.89 2.85
C ILE A 130 21.94 10.45 2.28
N ALA A 131 21.99 11.01 1.08
CA ALA A 131 20.81 11.42 0.34
C ALA A 131 20.26 10.21 -0.43
N VAL A 132 18.98 9.90 -0.20
CA VAL A 132 18.24 8.86 -0.92
C VAL A 132 17.42 9.52 -2.01
N ASP A 133 17.83 9.30 -3.25
CA ASP A 133 17.18 9.82 -4.44
C ASP A 133 16.42 8.69 -5.14
N TRP A 134 15.10 8.81 -5.15
CA TRP A 134 14.19 7.91 -5.86
C TRP A 134 13.41 8.67 -6.94
N GLY A 135 14.04 9.72 -7.51
CA GLY A 135 13.41 10.65 -8.45
C GLY A 135 12.75 9.99 -9.66
N VAL A 136 13.29 8.87 -10.17
CA VAL A 136 12.65 8.08 -11.23
C VAL A 136 11.24 7.63 -10.84
N GLY A 137 11.04 7.27 -9.57
CA GLY A 137 9.74 6.87 -9.02
C GLY A 137 8.92 8.03 -8.46
N ALA A 138 9.54 9.15 -8.12
CA ALA A 138 8.87 10.29 -7.47
C ALA A 138 8.46 11.40 -8.45
N GLN A 139 9.22 11.64 -9.52
CA GLN A 139 9.04 12.72 -10.51
C GLN A 139 8.04 12.33 -11.60
N THR A 140 6.82 12.04 -11.16
CA THR A 140 5.69 11.75 -12.04
C THR A 140 4.55 12.71 -11.74
N VAL A 141 3.78 13.07 -12.77
CA VAL A 141 2.49 13.77 -12.58
C VAL A 141 1.48 12.91 -11.82
N ASN A 142 1.66 11.59 -11.82
CA ASN A 142 0.84 10.63 -11.11
C ASN A 142 1.34 10.45 -9.67
N TYR A 143 0.85 11.29 -8.76
CA TYR A 143 1.13 11.20 -7.32
C TYR A 143 0.93 9.77 -6.76
N ILE A 144 0.02 9.01 -7.33
CA ILE A 144 -0.43 7.71 -6.80
C ILE A 144 0.56 6.61 -7.16
N ALA A 145 1.10 6.65 -8.38
CA ALA A 145 2.23 5.81 -8.74
C ALA A 145 3.40 6.04 -7.79
N ALA A 146 3.70 7.30 -7.45
CA ALA A 146 4.74 7.62 -6.46
C ALA A 146 4.39 7.11 -5.04
N ARG A 147 3.14 7.27 -4.58
CA ARG A 147 2.66 6.76 -3.29
C ARG A 147 2.81 5.24 -3.17
N ASN A 148 2.46 4.49 -4.23
CA ASN A 148 2.56 3.03 -4.23
C ASN A 148 4.01 2.52 -4.25
N ARG A 149 4.99 3.36 -4.62
CA ARG A 149 6.42 3.02 -4.61
C ARG A 149 7.04 3.15 -3.21
N VAL A 150 6.36 3.78 -2.25
CA VAL A 150 6.89 4.07 -0.90
C VAL A 150 7.41 2.84 -0.17
N ALA A 151 6.65 1.74 -0.14
CA ALA A 151 7.06 0.51 0.55
C ALA A 151 8.32 -0.10 -0.08
N SER A 152 8.43 -0.09 -1.42
CA SER A 152 9.57 -0.64 -2.14
C SER A 152 10.82 0.25 -2.03
N VAL A 153 10.65 1.56 -1.91
CA VAL A 153 11.73 2.51 -1.54
C VAL A 153 12.20 2.24 -0.10
N GLY A 154 11.28 1.98 0.84
CA GLY A 154 11.64 1.60 2.22
C GLY A 154 12.46 0.30 2.29
N ASP A 155 12.09 -0.71 1.51
CA ASP A 155 12.84 -1.98 1.39
C ASP A 155 14.28 -1.76 0.95
N ILE A 156 14.52 -1.00 -0.13
CA ILE A 156 15.88 -0.78 -0.62
C ILE A 156 16.72 0.08 0.33
N ILE A 157 16.12 1.04 1.06
CA ILE A 157 16.80 1.79 2.13
C ILE A 157 17.23 0.84 3.26
N SER A 158 16.35 -0.07 3.67
CA SER A 158 16.65 -1.08 4.70
C SER A 158 17.83 -1.99 4.28
N ARG A 159 17.87 -2.41 3.02
CA ARG A 159 18.99 -3.19 2.48
C ARG A 159 20.30 -2.40 2.47
N MET A 160 20.26 -1.13 2.10
CA MET A 160 21.42 -0.24 2.17
C MET A 160 21.95 -0.08 3.60
N VAL A 161 21.06 0.04 4.60
CA VAL A 161 21.44 0.05 6.02
C VAL A 161 22.18 -1.25 6.39
N ASN A 162 21.67 -2.41 5.99
CA ASN A 162 22.33 -3.69 6.23
C ASN A 162 23.74 -3.74 5.61
N THR A 163 23.90 -3.22 4.39
CA THR A 163 25.21 -3.15 3.72
C THR A 163 26.19 -2.24 4.45
N ILE A 164 25.76 -1.07 4.95
CA ILE A 164 26.61 -0.19 5.77
C ILE A 164 27.04 -0.86 7.07
N VAL A 165 26.09 -1.46 7.79
CA VAL A 165 26.37 -2.14 9.07
C VAL A 165 27.36 -3.29 8.83
N SER A 166 27.16 -4.07 7.77
CA SER A 166 28.03 -5.20 7.42
C SER A 166 29.43 -4.74 6.99
N ALA A 167 29.52 -3.64 6.25
CA ALA A 167 30.78 -3.12 5.73
C ALA A 167 31.67 -2.43 6.78
N SER A 168 31.05 -1.81 7.77
CA SER A 168 31.72 -0.87 8.69
C SER A 168 31.65 -1.27 10.17
N GLY A 169 30.73 -2.16 10.54
CA GLY A 169 30.43 -2.48 11.93
C GLY A 169 29.72 -1.37 12.70
N THR A 170 29.23 -0.31 12.04
CA THR A 170 28.51 0.77 12.73
C THR A 170 27.23 0.25 13.38
N SER A 171 26.88 0.80 14.55
CA SER A 171 25.67 0.41 15.27
C SER A 171 24.43 1.01 14.61
N ARG A 172 23.33 0.24 14.53
CA ARG A 172 22.00 0.73 14.13
C ARG A 172 21.52 1.87 15.03
N ASN A 173 21.97 1.88 16.28
CA ASN A 173 21.72 2.95 17.23
C ASN A 173 22.42 4.29 16.88
N ASN A 174 23.22 4.32 15.81
CA ASN A 174 23.88 5.53 15.31
C ASN A 174 23.29 6.04 13.98
N ILE A 175 22.22 5.41 13.50
CA ILE A 175 21.59 5.68 12.19
C ILE A 175 20.22 6.31 12.40
N TYR A 176 20.00 7.47 11.78
CA TYR A 176 18.69 8.13 11.72
C TYR A 176 18.18 8.15 10.28
N LEU A 177 16.86 8.00 10.11
CA LEU A 177 16.20 8.25 8.82
C LEU A 177 15.31 9.49 8.93
N ILE A 178 15.46 10.42 8.00
CA ILE A 178 14.75 11.70 7.99
C ILE A 178 14.05 11.82 6.64
N GLY A 179 12.73 11.74 6.64
CA GLY A 179 11.93 11.70 5.41
C GLY A 179 10.90 12.81 5.35
N HIS A 180 10.68 13.40 4.17
CA HIS A 180 9.63 14.41 3.95
C HIS A 180 8.50 13.88 3.09
N SER A 181 7.26 14.23 3.40
CA SER A 181 6.09 13.84 2.60
C SER A 181 6.05 12.30 2.42
N LEU A 182 5.97 11.79 1.19
CA LEU A 182 6.09 10.34 0.90
C LEU A 182 7.38 9.70 1.45
N GLY A 183 8.47 10.46 1.53
CA GLY A 183 9.74 10.02 2.08
C GLY A 183 9.68 9.72 3.59
N ALA A 184 8.77 10.35 4.34
CA ALA A 184 8.54 10.03 5.76
C ALA A 184 8.02 8.59 5.93
N HIS A 185 7.09 8.20 5.07
CA HIS A 185 6.57 6.84 5.04
C HIS A 185 7.63 5.84 4.56
N ALA A 186 8.46 6.19 3.57
CA ALA A 186 9.57 5.34 3.14
C ALA A 186 10.58 5.11 4.28
N ALA A 187 10.85 6.14 5.08
CA ALA A 187 11.67 6.04 6.29
C ALA A 187 11.05 5.06 7.32
N GLY A 188 9.74 5.18 7.58
CA GLY A 188 9.00 4.27 8.46
C GLY A 188 9.07 2.81 8.00
N ASN A 189 8.82 2.55 6.71
CA ASN A 189 8.94 1.22 6.11
C ASN A 189 10.36 0.63 6.27
N ALA A 190 11.40 1.44 6.01
CA ALA A 190 12.78 1.00 6.18
C ALA A 190 13.09 0.65 7.65
N GLY A 191 12.64 1.47 8.59
CA GLY A 191 12.79 1.22 10.03
C GLY A 191 12.07 -0.03 10.52
N ARG A 192 10.85 -0.25 10.04
CA ARG A 192 10.06 -1.46 10.31
C ARG A 192 10.78 -2.73 9.85
N LEU A 193 11.38 -2.69 8.66
CA LEU A 193 12.20 -3.80 8.14
C LEU A 193 13.54 -3.98 8.89
N GLN A 194 13.95 -2.97 9.66
CA GLN A 194 15.06 -3.05 10.62
C GLN A 194 14.58 -3.45 12.02
N ASN A 195 13.33 -3.94 12.16
CA ASN A 195 12.70 -4.32 13.43
C ASN A 195 12.71 -3.20 14.48
N GLY A 196 12.59 -1.94 14.05
CA GLY A 196 12.60 -0.78 14.95
C GLY A 196 13.95 -0.53 15.63
N GLN A 197 15.04 -1.13 15.16
CA GLN A 197 16.36 -1.04 15.81
C GLN A 197 17.16 0.22 15.47
N LEU A 198 16.69 1.02 14.52
CA LEU A 198 17.30 2.32 14.21
C LEU A 198 17.04 3.28 15.38
N ASN A 199 17.96 4.21 15.62
CA ASN A 199 17.84 5.10 16.78
C ASN A 199 16.64 6.04 16.66
N THR A 200 16.53 6.77 15.55
CA THR A 200 15.49 7.78 15.37
C THR A 200 14.98 7.78 13.93
N ILE A 201 13.66 7.92 13.77
CA ILE A 201 13.04 8.32 12.50
C ILE A 201 12.34 9.65 12.69
N VAL A 202 12.60 10.60 11.79
CA VAL A 202 11.94 11.91 11.76
C VAL A 202 11.11 12.03 10.48
N GLY A 203 9.79 12.14 10.64
CA GLY A 203 8.83 12.44 9.58
C GLY A 203 8.59 13.95 9.47
N LEU A 204 8.97 14.52 8.34
CA LEU A 204 8.82 15.94 8.04
C LEU A 204 7.57 16.13 7.18
N ASP A 205 6.50 16.60 7.79
CA ASP A 205 5.15 16.70 7.23
C ASP A 205 4.76 15.43 6.44
N PRO A 206 4.60 14.27 7.11
CA PRO A 206 4.28 13.01 6.45
C PRO A 206 3.05 13.17 5.56
N ALA A 207 3.07 12.62 4.34
CA ALA A 207 2.02 12.88 3.36
C ALA A 207 0.65 12.40 3.83
N GLY A 208 -0.35 13.28 3.73
CA GLY A 208 -1.75 12.97 4.04
C GLY A 208 -2.47 12.22 2.91
N PRO A 209 -2.43 12.70 1.66
CA PRO A 209 -3.21 12.13 0.57
C PRO A 209 -2.87 10.65 0.34
N LEU A 210 -3.92 9.82 0.35
CA LEU A 210 -3.87 8.35 0.14
C LEU A 210 -3.15 7.56 1.24
N PHE A 211 -3.03 8.14 2.43
CA PHE A 211 -2.65 7.39 3.63
C PHE A 211 -3.79 7.43 4.64
N SER A 212 -3.95 6.34 5.37
CA SER A 212 -4.88 6.19 6.49
C SER A 212 -4.20 5.57 7.70
N LEU A 213 -4.70 5.87 8.89
CA LEU A 213 -4.21 5.23 10.11
C LEU A 213 -4.41 3.71 10.00
N GLY A 214 -3.31 2.97 10.15
CA GLY A 214 -3.31 1.51 10.08
C GLY A 214 -2.83 0.93 8.76
N ASP A 215 -2.59 1.75 7.72
CA ASP A 215 -1.96 1.29 6.48
C ASP A 215 -0.61 0.64 6.79
N SER A 216 -0.31 -0.49 6.14
CA SER A 216 0.93 -1.25 6.40
C SER A 216 2.20 -0.49 6.02
N ASP A 217 2.06 0.51 5.15
CA ASP A 217 3.14 1.35 4.64
C ASP A 217 3.14 2.77 5.21
N ILE A 218 2.31 3.07 6.22
CA ILE A 218 2.40 4.33 6.96
C ILE A 218 3.58 4.31 7.95
N MET A 219 4.06 5.50 8.31
CA MET A 219 5.05 5.67 9.39
C MET A 219 4.33 5.55 10.73
N GLY A 220 4.95 4.89 11.71
CA GLY A 220 4.38 4.67 13.04
C GLY A 220 5.40 4.62 14.17
N GLN A 221 4.91 4.65 15.40
CA GLN A 221 5.68 4.66 16.66
C GLN A 221 6.71 3.53 16.82
N ARG A 222 6.52 2.40 16.14
CA ARG A 222 7.39 1.21 16.29
C ARG A 222 8.46 1.08 15.22
N ASP A 223 8.58 2.06 14.34
CA ASP A 223 9.49 1.97 13.20
C ASP A 223 10.95 2.25 13.60
N ALA A 224 11.20 2.81 14.79
CA ALA A 224 12.51 3.01 15.38
C ALA A 224 12.43 3.01 16.91
N GLN A 225 13.57 3.15 17.59
CA GLN A 225 13.61 3.32 19.04
C GLN A 225 12.98 4.64 19.50
N TYR A 226 12.93 5.62 18.61
CA TYR A 226 12.19 6.86 18.76
C TYR A 226 11.72 7.36 17.40
N THR A 227 10.47 7.81 17.35
CA THR A 227 9.89 8.41 16.16
C THR A 227 9.36 9.79 16.48
N GLU A 228 9.60 10.72 15.56
CA GLU A 228 9.15 12.10 15.68
C GLU A 228 8.51 12.54 14.37
N ALA A 229 7.42 13.29 14.45
CA ALA A 229 6.77 13.89 13.29
C ALA A 229 6.60 15.39 13.49
N ILE A 230 6.97 16.18 12.47
CA ILE A 230 6.83 17.64 12.44
C ILE A 230 5.76 17.98 11.41
N PHE A 231 4.60 18.42 11.86
CA PHE A 231 3.46 18.75 11.02
C PHE A 231 3.42 20.25 10.75
N THR A 232 3.49 20.63 9.49
CA THR A 232 3.47 22.05 9.09
C THR A 232 2.28 22.39 8.22
N ASN A 233 1.66 21.40 7.57
CA ASN A 233 0.51 21.50 6.70
C ASN A 233 -0.50 20.34 6.90
N ALA A 234 -0.71 19.93 8.16
CA ALA A 234 -1.64 18.88 8.55
C ALA A 234 -3.08 19.14 8.06
N GLY A 235 -3.70 18.11 7.49
CA GLY A 235 -5.08 18.16 6.99
C GLY A 235 -5.23 18.80 5.62
N LEU A 236 -4.13 19.18 4.94
CA LEU A 236 -4.12 19.59 3.54
C LEU A 236 -3.18 18.70 2.71
N LEU A 237 -1.86 18.89 2.84
CA LEU A 237 -0.86 18.02 2.21
C LEU A 237 -0.21 17.06 3.22
N GLY A 238 -0.13 17.45 4.49
CA GLY A 238 0.33 16.62 5.60
C GLY A 238 -0.79 15.79 6.23
N PHE A 239 -0.43 14.65 6.80
CA PHE A 239 -1.35 13.76 7.52
C PHE A 239 -1.92 14.48 8.76
N ASP A 240 -3.23 14.33 9.03
CA ASP A 240 -3.93 15.17 10.01
C ASP A 240 -3.90 14.60 11.44
N LEU A 241 -3.44 13.37 11.64
CA LEU A 241 -3.45 12.71 12.95
C LEU A 241 -2.04 12.39 13.47
N PRO A 242 -1.85 12.24 14.80
CA PRO A 242 -0.57 11.84 15.38
C PRO A 242 -0.10 10.46 14.85
N LEU A 243 1.18 10.37 14.45
CA LEU A 243 1.79 9.15 13.87
C LEU A 243 2.93 8.56 14.70
N SER A 244 3.57 9.37 15.54
CA SER A 244 4.88 9.08 16.13
C SER A 244 4.87 9.19 17.66
N ASP A 245 6.01 8.94 18.30
CA ASP A 245 6.16 9.08 19.77
C ASP A 245 6.04 10.55 20.19
N ALA A 246 6.55 11.46 19.36
CA ALA A 246 6.43 12.89 19.55
C ALA A 246 5.96 13.59 18.27
N ASN A 247 4.84 14.29 18.38
CA ASN A 247 4.19 14.95 17.26
C ASN A 247 4.21 16.46 17.50
N PHE A 248 4.98 17.20 16.71
CA PHE A 248 5.16 18.63 16.84
C PHE A 248 4.33 19.37 15.78
N TYR A 249 3.62 20.41 16.22
CA TYR A 249 2.72 21.23 15.38
C TYR A 249 3.16 22.70 15.43
N PRO A 250 4.32 23.06 14.84
CA PRO A 250 4.77 24.45 14.79
C PRO A 250 3.67 25.35 14.23
N ASN A 251 3.38 26.45 14.94
CA ASN A 251 2.34 27.42 14.59
C ASN A 251 0.94 26.78 14.40
N GLY A 252 0.63 25.72 15.15
CA GLY A 252 -0.62 24.97 15.02
C GLY A 252 -0.63 23.93 13.90
N GLY A 253 0.49 23.78 13.18
CA GLY A 253 0.77 22.70 12.24
C GLY A 253 -0.01 22.72 10.93
N ARG A 254 -0.63 23.86 10.57
CA ARG A 254 -1.41 23.99 9.32
C ARG A 254 -0.85 25.06 8.37
N SER A 255 -0.63 26.27 8.88
CA SER A 255 -0.10 27.40 8.11
C SER A 255 1.14 27.94 8.81
N GLN A 256 2.15 28.31 8.04
CA GLN A 256 3.45 28.71 8.58
C GLN A 256 3.76 30.20 8.32
N PRO A 257 4.35 30.91 9.30
CA PRO A 257 4.82 32.28 9.11
C PRO A 257 5.78 32.40 7.93
N GLY A 258 5.70 33.54 7.23
CA GLY A 258 6.52 33.81 6.04
C GLY A 258 5.98 33.20 4.74
N CYS A 259 4.91 32.39 4.78
CA CYS A 259 4.31 31.79 3.58
C CYS A 259 3.29 32.66 2.85
N GLY A 260 2.89 33.79 3.43
CA GLY A 260 1.93 34.71 2.78
C GLY A 260 0.59 34.02 2.46
N ILE A 261 0.09 34.22 1.24
CA ILE A 261 -1.11 33.54 0.72
C ILE A 261 -0.69 32.17 0.17
N ASP A 262 -0.83 31.13 0.98
CA ASP A 262 -0.44 29.75 0.66
C ASP A 262 -1.65 28.84 0.48
N VAL A 263 -2.47 29.11 -0.54
CA VAL A 263 -3.74 28.39 -0.78
C VAL A 263 -3.52 26.91 -1.09
N ALA A 264 -2.39 26.56 -1.70
CA ALA A 264 -2.05 25.18 -2.03
C ALA A 264 -1.24 24.46 -0.93
N GLY A 265 -0.76 25.18 0.10
CA GLY A 265 -0.08 24.62 1.26
C GLY A 265 1.41 24.30 1.09
N ASN A 266 2.07 24.72 0.01
CA ASN A 266 3.43 24.26 -0.33
C ASN A 266 4.48 24.82 0.56
N CYS A 267 4.36 26.13 0.79
CA CYS A 267 5.34 26.80 1.61
C CYS A 267 5.24 26.21 3.02
N ALA A 268 4.01 26.03 3.52
CA ALA A 268 3.78 25.33 4.78
C ALA A 268 4.34 23.90 4.73
N HIS A 269 4.06 23.10 3.70
CA HIS A 269 4.48 21.70 3.60
C HIS A 269 6.00 21.50 3.54
N SER A 270 6.69 22.33 2.77
CA SER A 270 8.17 22.33 2.68
C SER A 270 8.83 22.94 3.92
N ARG A 271 8.11 23.77 4.69
CA ARG A 271 8.65 24.40 5.90
C ARG A 271 9.13 23.38 6.93
N ALA A 272 8.54 22.17 6.99
CA ALA A 272 8.99 21.14 7.91
C ALA A 272 10.48 20.82 7.79
N HIS A 273 11.01 20.68 6.56
CA HIS A 273 12.42 20.35 6.38
C HIS A 273 13.36 21.53 6.63
N GLU A 274 12.87 22.77 6.46
CA GLU A 274 13.63 23.98 6.82
C GLU A 274 13.73 24.15 8.34
N LEU A 275 12.60 24.04 9.05
CA LEU A 275 12.56 24.11 10.51
C LEU A 275 13.40 22.99 11.13
N PHE A 276 13.31 21.78 10.60
CA PHE A 276 14.16 20.69 11.05
C PHE A 276 15.65 20.99 10.80
N ALA A 277 16.02 21.45 9.61
CA ALA A 277 17.41 21.80 9.31
C ALA A 277 17.95 22.90 10.25
N GLU A 278 17.16 23.95 10.53
CA GLU A 278 17.51 24.99 11.50
C GLU A 278 17.62 24.43 12.93
N SER A 279 16.75 23.51 13.31
CA SER A 279 16.77 22.89 14.64
C SER A 279 18.09 22.16 14.93
N VAL A 280 18.76 21.64 13.90
CA VAL A 280 20.04 20.92 14.02
C VAL A 280 21.19 21.87 14.38
N SER A 281 21.18 23.11 13.89
CA SER A 281 22.28 24.06 14.08
C SER A 281 22.00 25.18 15.08
N SER A 282 20.75 25.40 15.44
CA SER A 282 20.34 26.43 16.40
C SER A 282 20.66 26.02 17.85
N SER A 283 21.36 26.89 18.57
CA SER A 283 21.62 26.73 20.01
C SER A 283 20.39 27.03 20.88
N ALA A 284 19.41 27.77 20.35
CA ALA A 284 18.15 28.05 21.02
C ALA A 284 17.14 26.89 20.83
N GLY A 285 17.19 26.24 19.66
CA GLY A 285 16.23 25.21 19.25
C GLY A 285 14.79 25.74 19.12
N PHE A 286 13.85 24.82 18.88
CA PHE A 286 12.42 25.12 18.83
C PHE A 286 11.70 24.50 20.03
N ARG A 287 11.61 25.24 21.12
CA ARG A 287 10.95 24.75 22.34
C ARG A 287 9.43 24.71 22.16
N ALA A 288 8.84 23.55 22.41
CA ALA A 288 7.41 23.29 22.30
C ALA A 288 6.83 22.83 23.65
N THR A 289 5.60 23.26 23.93
CA THR A 289 4.85 22.85 25.12
C THR A 289 4.04 21.60 24.84
N ARG A 290 4.09 20.63 25.77
CA ARG A 290 3.30 19.40 25.67
C ARG A 290 1.82 19.70 25.87
N CYS A 291 1.01 19.30 24.89
CA CYS A 291 -0.44 19.43 24.91
C CYS A 291 -1.10 18.15 25.45
N ALA A 292 -2.25 18.28 26.15
CA ALA A 292 -3.02 17.15 26.67
C ALA A 292 -3.65 16.28 25.56
N SER A 293 -4.03 16.89 24.44
CA SER A 293 -4.63 16.19 23.30
C SER A 293 -4.30 16.89 21.99
N HIS A 294 -4.38 16.14 20.89
CA HIS A 294 -4.33 16.73 19.55
C HIS A 294 -5.51 17.70 19.33
N GLY A 295 -5.27 18.82 18.64
CA GLY A 295 -6.29 19.84 18.34
C GLY A 295 -6.67 20.80 19.49
N ASN A 296 -6.29 20.52 20.74
CA ASN A 296 -6.51 21.41 21.87
C ASN A 296 -5.29 21.44 22.81
N CYS A 297 -4.51 22.54 22.75
CA CYS A 297 -3.30 22.64 23.54
C CYS A 297 -3.53 23.21 24.93
N THR A 298 -3.93 22.34 25.85
CA THR A 298 -3.80 22.57 27.29
C THR A 298 -2.48 21.96 27.77
N PRO A 299 -1.61 22.70 28.48
CA PRO A 299 -0.32 22.17 28.95
C PRO A 299 -0.50 20.95 29.85
N SER A 300 0.18 19.85 29.55
CA SER A 300 0.00 18.55 30.22
C SER A 300 1.29 17.89 30.73
N GLY A 301 2.46 18.52 30.54
CA GLY A 301 3.72 17.98 31.02
C GLY A 301 4.92 18.82 30.60
N ALA A 302 6.11 18.23 30.69
CA ALA A 302 7.36 18.91 30.35
C ALA A 302 7.44 19.30 28.87
N ASP A 303 8.01 20.48 28.62
CA ASP A 303 8.35 20.96 27.28
C ASP A 303 9.41 20.07 26.62
N ALA A 304 9.42 20.06 25.28
CA ALA A 304 10.41 19.37 24.46
C ALA A 304 10.88 20.28 23.33
N ASN A 305 12.12 20.08 22.85
CA ASN A 305 12.57 20.77 21.65
C ASN A 305 12.15 19.98 20.42
N MET A 306 11.60 20.63 19.40
CA MET A 306 11.32 20.00 18.11
C MET A 306 12.63 19.81 17.33
N GLY A 307 12.84 18.62 16.76
CA GLY A 307 14.04 18.27 16.00
C GLY A 307 15.33 18.25 16.82
N GLY A 308 16.41 18.67 16.18
CA GLY A 308 17.72 18.83 16.80
C GLY A 308 18.69 17.66 16.64
N GLU A 309 19.89 17.86 17.18
CA GLU A 309 20.96 16.86 17.23
C GLU A 309 21.69 16.95 18.59
N PRO A 310 21.74 15.86 19.38
CA PRO A 310 21.06 14.58 19.16
C PRO A 310 19.53 14.71 19.33
N SER A 311 18.79 13.71 18.86
CA SER A 311 17.33 13.69 18.95
C SER A 311 16.80 13.69 20.40
N ASN A 312 15.48 13.75 20.54
CA ASN A 312 14.79 13.65 21.83
C ASN A 312 14.76 12.24 22.44
N TYR A 313 15.37 11.24 21.78
CA TYR A 313 15.48 9.90 22.33
C TYR A 313 16.12 9.91 23.72
N GLY A 314 15.47 9.25 24.69
CA GLY A 314 15.93 9.20 26.09
C GLY A 314 15.72 10.49 26.90
N ARG A 315 15.09 11.54 26.35
CA ARG A 315 14.87 12.84 27.00
C ARG A 315 13.44 13.08 27.51
N GLY A 316 12.68 12.00 27.74
CA GLY A 316 11.39 12.04 28.45
C GLY A 316 10.16 12.48 27.62
N VAL A 317 10.23 12.40 26.29
CA VAL A 317 9.10 12.81 25.42
C VAL A 317 8.08 11.69 25.16
N ILE A 318 8.43 10.43 25.46
CA ILE A 318 7.61 9.25 25.20
C ILE A 318 6.22 9.42 25.85
N MET A 319 5.19 9.45 25.01
CA MET A 319 3.82 9.30 25.49
C MET A 319 3.71 7.84 25.97
N GLU A 320 3.63 7.62 27.29
CA GLU A 320 3.24 6.30 27.79
C GLU A 320 1.93 5.93 27.09
N SER A 321 1.90 4.73 26.53
CA SER A 321 0.78 4.22 25.77
C SER A 321 -0.49 4.26 26.61
N PHE A 322 -1.27 5.34 26.49
CA PHE A 322 -2.66 5.30 26.84
C PHE A 322 -3.33 4.41 25.81
N ALA A 323 -3.56 3.16 26.19
CA ALA A 323 -4.63 2.35 25.66
C ALA A 323 -5.85 3.26 25.53
N LEU A 324 -6.22 3.59 24.29
CA LEU A 324 -7.28 4.54 24.02
C LEU A 324 -8.55 4.02 24.70
N LEU A 325 -8.98 4.74 25.73
CA LEU A 325 -10.24 4.53 26.41
C LEU A 325 -11.33 4.53 25.33
N ALA A 326 -11.95 3.38 25.14
CA ALA A 326 -13.09 3.20 24.26
C ALA A 326 -14.22 4.12 24.73
N LEU A 327 -14.38 5.26 24.08
CA LEU A 327 -15.60 6.03 24.17
C LEU A 327 -16.64 5.32 23.30
N LEU A 328 -17.53 4.63 24.02
CA LEU A 328 -18.79 4.08 23.54
C LEU A 328 -19.51 5.09 22.64
N VAL A 329 -19.56 4.80 21.35
CA VAL A 329 -20.74 5.11 20.54
C VAL A 329 -21.32 3.78 20.11
N SER A 330 -22.17 3.24 20.99
CA SER A 330 -23.20 2.30 20.57
C SER A 330 -24.42 3.12 20.18
N ALA A 331 -24.69 3.20 18.89
CA ALA A 331 -26.05 3.20 18.34
C ALA A 331 -25.94 3.20 16.80
N SER A 332 -26.38 2.08 16.26
CA SER A 332 -26.59 1.76 14.86
C SER A 332 -27.33 2.85 14.09
N VAL A 333 -26.99 3.02 12.82
CA VAL A 333 -28.00 3.32 11.79
C VAL A 333 -27.86 2.28 10.68
N VAL A 334 -28.88 1.43 10.61
CA VAL A 334 -29.24 0.72 9.39
C VAL A 334 -29.87 1.76 8.47
N SER A 335 -29.33 1.95 7.27
CA SER A 335 -30.14 2.31 6.10
C SER A 335 -29.39 2.05 4.79
N SER A 336 -30.06 1.24 3.95
CA SER A 336 -30.05 1.16 2.49
C SER A 336 -28.73 1.04 1.72
N ASP A 337 -28.69 -0.07 0.97
CA ASP A 337 -28.12 -0.29 -0.35
C ASP A 337 -27.56 0.92 -1.11
N ASP A 338 -26.41 0.65 -1.74
CA ASP A 338 -25.72 1.48 -2.74
C ASP A 338 -25.15 2.81 -2.19
N PRO A 339 -23.81 2.97 -2.12
CA PRO A 339 -23.17 4.23 -1.71
C PRO A 339 -23.69 5.47 -2.48
N CYS A 340 -24.27 5.27 -3.65
CA CYS A 340 -24.78 6.33 -4.52
C CYS A 340 -26.27 6.61 -4.38
N GLY A 341 -27.03 5.76 -3.68
CA GLY A 341 -28.43 5.98 -3.28
C GLY A 341 -29.46 6.26 -4.39
N SER A 342 -29.05 6.22 -5.67
CA SER A 342 -29.84 6.65 -6.84
C SER A 342 -29.82 5.59 -7.94
N PRO A 343 -30.97 5.15 -8.46
CA PRO A 343 -31.01 4.18 -9.57
C PRO A 343 -30.23 4.67 -10.79
N GLY A 344 -29.35 3.83 -11.34
CA GLY A 344 -28.54 4.13 -12.53
C GLY A 344 -27.15 4.72 -12.25
N TRP A 345 -26.82 4.94 -10.97
CA TRP A 345 -25.47 5.30 -10.53
C TRP A 345 -24.73 4.07 -10.01
N VAL A 346 -23.42 4.06 -10.17
CA VAL A 346 -22.54 2.96 -9.80
C VAL A 346 -21.45 3.53 -8.90
N ALA A 347 -21.34 2.99 -7.69
CA ALA A 347 -20.23 3.30 -6.80
C ALA A 347 -18.94 2.65 -7.32
N VAL A 348 -17.93 3.47 -7.58
CA VAL A 348 -16.60 3.03 -8.03
C VAL A 348 -15.56 3.54 -7.04
N PRO A 349 -14.60 2.71 -6.59
CA PRO A 349 -13.53 3.14 -5.70
C PRO A 349 -12.72 4.26 -6.33
N ARG A 350 -12.65 5.40 -5.63
CA ARG A 350 -11.75 6.50 -5.98
C ARG A 350 -10.37 6.24 -5.39
N ASP A 351 -10.33 5.71 -4.18
CA ASP A 351 -9.14 5.29 -3.44
C ASP A 351 -9.52 4.09 -2.54
N PRO A 352 -8.60 3.51 -1.74
CA PRO A 352 -8.92 2.38 -0.87
C PRO A 352 -10.01 2.62 0.19
N GLU A 353 -10.38 3.86 0.47
CA GLU A 353 -11.34 4.22 1.52
C GLU A 353 -12.60 4.91 1.00
N THR A 354 -12.51 5.62 -0.12
CA THR A 354 -13.60 6.43 -0.65
C THR A 354 -14.11 5.95 -2.01
N PHE A 355 -15.40 6.20 -2.25
CA PHE A 355 -16.08 5.88 -3.49
C PHE A 355 -16.53 7.17 -4.18
N GLU A 356 -16.53 7.14 -5.49
CA GLU A 356 -17.24 8.09 -6.32
C GLU A 356 -18.43 7.43 -7.01
N CYS A 357 -19.41 8.26 -7.39
CA CYS A 357 -20.62 7.81 -8.04
C CYS A 357 -20.58 8.20 -9.51
N LEU A 358 -20.53 7.20 -10.38
CA LEU A 358 -20.54 7.37 -11.83
C LEU A 358 -21.86 6.92 -12.43
N THR A 359 -22.32 7.57 -13.48
CA THR A 359 -23.47 7.06 -14.23
C THR A 359 -23.08 5.82 -15.03
N ALA A 360 -24.06 4.99 -15.40
CA ALA A 360 -23.80 3.87 -16.32
C ALA A 360 -23.18 4.33 -17.66
N GLU A 361 -23.51 5.53 -18.13
CA GLU A 361 -22.92 6.12 -19.34
C GLU A 361 -21.43 6.46 -19.13
N ASP A 362 -21.08 7.07 -18.00
CA ASP A 362 -19.69 7.39 -17.65
C ASP A 362 -18.85 6.11 -17.53
N VAL A 363 -19.36 5.10 -16.83
CA VAL A 363 -18.69 3.80 -16.72
C VAL A 363 -18.47 3.18 -18.10
N ASN A 364 -19.48 3.17 -18.97
CA ASN A 364 -19.36 2.63 -20.33
C ASN A 364 -18.33 3.40 -21.17
N ARG A 365 -18.31 4.73 -21.07
CA ARG A 365 -17.33 5.59 -21.75
C ARG A 365 -15.91 5.25 -21.29
N LEU A 366 -15.69 5.12 -19.99
CA LEU A 366 -14.38 4.79 -19.42
C LEU A 366 -13.93 3.39 -19.80
N GLN A 367 -14.83 2.41 -19.74
CA GLN A 367 -14.54 1.05 -20.21
C GLN A 367 -14.18 1.04 -21.69
N HIS A 368 -14.86 1.82 -22.54
CA HIS A 368 -14.55 1.92 -23.96
C HIS A 368 -13.15 2.53 -24.20
N LEU A 369 -12.83 3.62 -23.49
CA LEU A 369 -11.50 4.24 -23.53
C LEU A 369 -10.41 3.26 -23.10
N GLU A 370 -10.61 2.54 -22.00
CA GLU A 370 -9.63 1.56 -21.52
C GLU A 370 -9.48 0.36 -22.46
N ARG A 371 -10.56 -0.10 -23.12
CA ARG A 371 -10.46 -1.15 -24.17
C ARG A 371 -9.67 -0.69 -25.39
N SER A 372 -9.66 0.61 -25.69
CA SER A 372 -8.89 1.17 -26.80
C SER A 372 -7.38 1.25 -26.50
N LYS A 373 -7.00 1.20 -25.22
CA LYS A 373 -5.60 1.16 -24.80
C LYS A 373 -5.07 -0.27 -24.90
N ARG A 374 -3.87 -0.43 -25.45
CA ARG A 374 -3.20 -1.74 -25.51
C ARG A 374 -2.53 -2.03 -24.16
N PHE A 375 -3.01 -3.06 -23.47
CA PHE A 375 -2.35 -3.64 -22.30
C PHE A 375 -1.85 -5.04 -22.65
N ASP A 376 -0.54 -5.23 -22.65
CA ASP A 376 0.09 -6.53 -22.91
C ASP A 376 0.26 -7.28 -21.59
N ALA A 377 -0.74 -8.10 -21.24
CA ALA A 377 -0.73 -8.83 -19.98
C ALA A 377 0.38 -9.88 -19.89
N GLU A 378 0.82 -10.43 -21.02
CA GLU A 378 1.88 -11.45 -21.06
C GLU A 378 3.24 -10.84 -20.68
N ALA A 379 3.55 -9.66 -21.23
CA ALA A 379 4.77 -8.94 -20.88
C ALA A 379 4.70 -8.27 -19.49
N ALA A 380 3.50 -7.89 -19.05
CA ALA A 380 3.30 -7.12 -17.83
C ALA A 380 3.08 -7.97 -16.56
N THR A 381 2.85 -9.29 -16.70
CA THR A 381 2.61 -10.20 -15.57
C THR A 381 3.85 -11.04 -15.30
N ARG A 382 4.36 -10.98 -14.06
CA ARG A 382 5.57 -11.71 -13.63
C ARG A 382 5.22 -12.81 -12.64
N PHE A 383 6.03 -13.86 -12.61
CA PHE A 383 5.78 -15.07 -11.83
C PHE A 383 6.98 -15.39 -10.94
N PHE A 384 6.75 -15.47 -9.64
CA PHE A 384 7.80 -15.66 -8.62
C PHE A 384 7.60 -17.00 -7.92
N LEU A 385 8.56 -17.91 -8.04
CA LEU A 385 8.51 -19.26 -7.49
C LEU A 385 9.23 -19.33 -6.13
N TRP A 386 8.55 -19.92 -5.16
CA TRP A 386 9.09 -20.40 -3.90
C TRP A 386 8.86 -21.90 -3.75
N THR A 387 9.87 -22.61 -3.26
CA THR A 387 9.86 -24.04 -2.97
C THR A 387 10.57 -24.27 -1.63
N GLN A 388 10.58 -25.50 -1.10
CA GLN A 388 11.36 -25.79 0.10
C GLN A 388 12.88 -25.59 -0.07
N HIS A 389 13.36 -25.51 -1.32
CA HIS A 389 14.77 -25.29 -1.64
C HIS A 389 15.16 -23.81 -1.68
N THR A 390 14.19 -22.91 -1.82
CA THR A 390 14.42 -21.47 -1.66
C THR A 390 14.14 -21.12 -0.19
N ALA A 391 15.18 -20.67 0.55
CA ALA A 391 15.07 -20.40 1.99
C ALA A 391 13.89 -19.46 2.33
N ASP A 392 13.35 -19.55 3.55
CA ASP A 392 12.17 -18.79 3.99
C ASP A 392 12.32 -17.26 3.82
N ASP A 393 13.55 -16.76 3.80
CA ASP A 393 13.99 -15.38 3.57
C ASP A 393 14.66 -15.12 2.21
N GLY A 394 14.81 -16.15 1.36
CA GLY A 394 15.43 -16.10 0.05
C GLY A 394 14.63 -15.32 -0.99
N ALA A 395 15.33 -14.73 -1.96
CA ALA A 395 14.71 -14.13 -3.14
C ALA A 395 13.98 -15.21 -3.95
N PRO A 396 12.75 -14.95 -4.45
CA PRO A 396 12.09 -15.90 -5.35
C PRO A 396 12.90 -16.14 -6.62
N GLU A 397 12.73 -17.31 -7.21
CA GLU A 397 13.12 -17.54 -8.60
C GLU A 397 12.07 -16.92 -9.51
N GLU A 398 12.45 -15.99 -10.38
CA GLU A 398 11.53 -15.46 -11.38
C GLU A 398 11.40 -16.44 -12.55
N LEU A 399 10.20 -16.95 -12.75
CA LEU A 399 9.87 -17.81 -13.89
C LEU A 399 9.62 -16.95 -15.13
N ARG A 400 10.26 -17.29 -16.24
CA ARG A 400 9.96 -16.65 -17.53
C ARG A 400 8.58 -17.09 -18.01
N PHE A 401 7.82 -16.11 -18.49
CA PHE A 401 6.47 -16.32 -18.98
C PHE A 401 6.43 -17.39 -20.09
N ALA A 402 5.53 -18.36 -19.93
CA ALA A 402 5.25 -19.42 -20.89
C ALA A 402 6.48 -20.22 -21.38
N ASP A 403 7.57 -20.25 -20.59
CA ASP A 403 8.84 -20.88 -20.96
C ASP A 403 9.04 -22.21 -20.22
N VAL A 404 8.85 -23.33 -20.93
CA VAL A 404 9.04 -24.69 -20.40
C VAL A 404 10.49 -24.92 -19.95
N ALA A 405 11.48 -24.40 -20.68
CA ALA A 405 12.89 -24.60 -20.34
C ALA A 405 13.26 -23.83 -19.08
N SER A 406 12.74 -22.60 -18.92
CA SER A 406 12.88 -21.83 -17.68
C SER A 406 12.28 -22.56 -16.49
N LEU A 407 11.11 -23.18 -16.66
CA LEU A 407 10.45 -23.95 -15.60
C LEU A 407 11.24 -25.21 -15.25
N GLN A 408 11.72 -25.97 -16.23
CA GLN A 408 12.52 -27.19 -16.03
C GLN A 408 13.88 -26.92 -15.35
N ASN A 409 14.44 -25.73 -15.57
CA ASN A 409 15.71 -25.31 -14.94
C ASN A 409 15.51 -24.63 -13.57
N SER A 410 14.27 -24.46 -13.12
CA SER A 410 13.94 -23.89 -11.81
C SER A 410 13.88 -24.97 -10.72
N THR A 411 13.63 -24.57 -9.47
CA THR A 411 13.38 -25.52 -8.36
C THR A 411 11.98 -26.16 -8.38
N PHE A 412 11.16 -25.90 -9.39
CA PHE A 412 9.82 -26.46 -9.53
C PHE A 412 9.82 -27.99 -9.54
N ASP A 413 8.98 -28.62 -8.71
CA ASP A 413 8.80 -30.07 -8.67
C ASP A 413 7.36 -30.44 -9.03
N VAL A 414 7.18 -31.13 -10.16
CA VAL A 414 5.87 -31.56 -10.69
C VAL A 414 5.05 -32.41 -9.71
N ARG A 415 5.71 -33.09 -8.76
CA ARG A 415 5.05 -33.94 -7.76
C ARG A 415 4.39 -33.12 -6.66
N ASN A 416 4.88 -31.92 -6.40
CA ASN A 416 4.38 -31.05 -5.35
C ASN A 416 3.12 -30.30 -5.80
N PRO A 417 2.12 -30.11 -4.93
CA PRO A 417 0.97 -29.27 -5.23
C PRO A 417 1.40 -27.81 -5.51
N THR A 418 0.75 -27.17 -6.49
CA THR A 418 1.03 -25.77 -6.84
C THR A 418 -0.02 -24.85 -6.23
N ARG A 419 0.43 -23.74 -5.64
CA ARG A 419 -0.41 -22.67 -5.08
C ARG A 419 -0.07 -21.36 -5.76
N LEU A 420 -0.97 -20.84 -6.59
CA LEU A 420 -0.82 -19.52 -7.20
C LEU A 420 -1.43 -18.46 -6.29
N LEU A 421 -0.71 -17.37 -6.04
CA LEU A 421 -1.12 -16.28 -5.15
C LEU A 421 -1.25 -14.98 -5.96
N VAL A 422 -2.44 -14.36 -5.94
CA VAL A 422 -2.76 -13.22 -6.81
C VAL A 422 -3.26 -12.03 -5.98
N HIS A 423 -2.53 -10.92 -6.04
CA HIS A 423 -2.88 -9.69 -5.33
C HIS A 423 -4.01 -8.89 -6.03
N GLY A 424 -4.51 -7.87 -5.33
CA GLY A 424 -5.57 -6.98 -5.80
C GLY A 424 -5.11 -5.67 -6.43
N TRP A 425 -6.03 -4.72 -6.47
CA TRP A 425 -5.83 -3.33 -6.88
C TRP A 425 -4.85 -2.59 -5.96
N LEU A 426 -4.01 -1.70 -6.51
CA LEU A 426 -2.97 -0.94 -5.78
C LEU A 426 -1.98 -1.79 -4.97
N SER A 427 -1.75 -3.03 -5.39
CA SER A 427 -0.90 -4.00 -4.72
C SER A 427 0.12 -4.62 -5.67
N ASP A 428 1.08 -5.36 -5.13
CA ASP A 428 2.09 -6.13 -5.86
C ASP A 428 2.38 -7.49 -5.19
N TRP A 429 3.39 -8.22 -5.68
CA TRP A 429 3.81 -9.51 -5.12
C TRP A 429 4.47 -9.44 -3.75
N LYS A 430 4.91 -8.25 -3.29
CA LYS A 430 5.50 -8.07 -1.95
C LYS A 430 4.42 -7.95 -0.87
N SER A 431 3.17 -7.71 -1.26
CA SER A 431 2.02 -7.64 -0.35
C SER A 431 1.79 -8.92 0.45
N ASP A 432 1.04 -8.81 1.55
CA ASP A 432 0.66 -9.97 2.38
C ASP A 432 -0.18 -11.00 1.61
N ALA A 433 -0.94 -10.55 0.60
CA ALA A 433 -1.74 -11.42 -0.27
C ALA A 433 -0.89 -12.37 -1.12
N VAL A 434 0.39 -12.05 -1.33
CA VAL A 434 1.32 -12.89 -2.09
C VAL A 434 2.49 -13.33 -1.23
N ARG A 435 3.34 -12.40 -0.75
CA ARG A 435 4.52 -12.77 0.04
C ARG A 435 4.15 -13.28 1.42
N GLY A 436 3.16 -12.68 2.08
CA GLY A 436 2.66 -13.15 3.38
C GLY A 436 2.12 -14.57 3.28
N LEU A 437 1.22 -14.83 2.33
CA LEU A 437 0.69 -16.18 2.08
C LEU A 437 1.75 -17.17 1.63
N SER A 438 2.74 -16.75 0.84
CA SER A 438 3.89 -17.60 0.48
C SER A 438 4.63 -18.10 1.71
N ARG A 439 4.93 -17.20 2.66
CA ARG A 439 5.55 -17.56 3.94
C ARG A 439 4.65 -18.48 4.77
N ALA A 440 3.33 -18.28 4.74
CA ALA A 440 2.39 -19.14 5.45
C ALA A 440 2.40 -20.57 4.91
N TYR A 441 2.45 -20.74 3.58
CA TYR A 441 2.58 -22.07 2.96
C TYR A 441 3.92 -22.74 3.27
N SER A 442 5.02 -21.98 3.29
CA SER A 442 6.33 -22.51 3.72
C SER A 442 6.31 -22.93 5.19
N ALA A 443 5.79 -22.09 6.08
CA ALA A 443 5.71 -22.34 7.51
C ALA A 443 4.80 -23.52 7.88
N ARG A 444 3.83 -23.87 7.03
CA ARG A 444 2.97 -25.06 7.18
C ARG A 444 3.77 -26.38 7.11
N GLY A 445 4.96 -26.37 6.50
CA GLY A 445 5.85 -27.54 6.42
C GLY A 445 5.54 -28.55 5.31
N GLY A 446 4.54 -28.27 4.46
CA GLY A 446 4.25 -29.08 3.27
C GLY A 446 5.22 -28.80 2.12
N ALA A 447 5.38 -29.76 1.20
CA ALA A 447 6.17 -29.57 -0.02
C ALA A 447 5.28 -28.96 -1.11
N TYR A 448 5.44 -27.67 -1.38
CA TYR A 448 4.64 -26.91 -2.34
C TYR A 448 5.50 -26.27 -3.42
N ASN A 449 4.91 -26.05 -4.60
CA ASN A 449 5.35 -25.00 -5.51
C ASN A 449 4.46 -23.78 -5.27
N VAL A 450 4.97 -22.73 -4.62
CA VAL A 450 4.20 -21.50 -4.40
C VAL A 450 4.61 -20.48 -5.46
N ILE A 451 3.66 -20.04 -6.27
CA ILE A 451 3.90 -19.08 -7.35
C ILE A 451 3.15 -17.78 -7.04
N GLY A 452 3.88 -16.72 -6.74
CA GLY A 452 3.32 -15.38 -6.63
C GLY A 452 3.17 -14.75 -8.00
N VAL A 453 2.02 -14.14 -8.25
CA VAL A 453 1.72 -13.41 -9.49
C VAL A 453 1.81 -11.92 -9.22
N ASP A 454 2.72 -11.25 -9.92
CA ASP A 454 2.83 -9.79 -9.93
C ASP A 454 2.22 -9.23 -11.21
N TRP A 455 1.05 -8.62 -11.08
CA TRP A 455 0.40 -7.88 -12.16
C TRP A 455 0.29 -6.40 -11.80
N SER A 456 1.18 -5.88 -10.94
CA SER A 456 1.20 -4.48 -10.50
C SER A 456 1.27 -3.47 -11.66
N ALA A 457 1.90 -3.82 -12.78
CA ALA A 457 1.86 -3.02 -14.01
C ALA A 457 0.42 -2.78 -14.52
N GLY A 458 -0.49 -3.73 -14.28
CA GLY A 458 -1.91 -3.61 -14.53
C GLY A 458 -2.72 -3.07 -13.34
N ALA A 459 -2.32 -3.37 -12.11
CA ALA A 459 -3.10 -3.15 -10.88
C ALA A 459 -2.80 -1.84 -10.13
N SER A 460 -1.58 -1.29 -10.24
CA SER A 460 -1.10 -0.14 -9.46
C SER A 460 -1.57 1.21 -9.99
N THR A 461 -2.68 1.21 -10.74
CA THR A 461 -3.36 2.40 -11.23
C THR A 461 -4.49 2.76 -10.27
N ILE A 462 -4.65 4.03 -9.91
CA ILE A 462 -5.82 4.50 -9.14
C ILE A 462 -7.12 4.43 -9.96
N VAL A 463 -7.03 4.23 -11.27
CA VAL A 463 -8.19 4.10 -12.13
C VAL A 463 -8.77 2.71 -11.95
N TYR A 464 -9.65 2.54 -10.96
CA TYR A 464 -10.22 1.22 -10.65
C TYR A 464 -10.85 0.55 -11.88
N VAL A 465 -11.57 1.33 -12.72
CA VAL A 465 -12.09 0.85 -14.02
C VAL A 465 -10.97 0.29 -14.91
N ALA A 466 -9.82 0.95 -15.01
CA ALA A 466 -8.69 0.46 -15.81
C ALA A 466 -8.14 -0.86 -15.25
N ALA A 467 -7.90 -0.95 -13.95
CA ALA A 467 -7.44 -2.19 -13.30
C ALA A 467 -8.46 -3.32 -13.51
N ARG A 468 -9.76 -3.03 -13.32
CA ARG A 468 -10.86 -3.96 -13.59
C ARG A 468 -10.85 -4.46 -15.02
N MET A 469 -10.65 -3.57 -16.00
CA MET A 469 -10.66 -3.95 -17.42
C MET A 469 -9.49 -4.86 -17.81
N ARG A 470 -8.41 -4.89 -17.02
CA ARG A 470 -7.23 -5.73 -17.25
C ARG A 470 -7.36 -7.14 -16.66
N VAL A 471 -8.30 -7.37 -15.73
CA VAL A 471 -8.50 -8.65 -15.01
C VAL A 471 -8.57 -9.85 -15.96
N ALA A 472 -9.36 -9.77 -17.04
CA ALA A 472 -9.50 -10.88 -17.98
C ALA A 472 -8.20 -11.18 -18.76
N ALA A 473 -7.46 -10.13 -19.15
CA ALA A 473 -6.19 -10.30 -19.85
C ALA A 473 -5.12 -10.94 -18.94
N VAL A 474 -5.04 -10.50 -17.68
CA VAL A 474 -4.16 -11.08 -16.67
C VAL A 474 -4.54 -12.54 -16.39
N ALA A 475 -5.83 -12.84 -16.28
CA ALA A 475 -6.30 -14.22 -16.10
C ALA A 475 -5.87 -15.15 -17.25
N GLY A 476 -5.89 -14.64 -18.48
CA GLY A 476 -5.38 -15.33 -19.66
C GLY A 476 -3.87 -15.59 -19.61
N ALA A 477 -3.08 -14.60 -19.17
CA ALA A 477 -1.64 -14.78 -18.97
C ALA A 477 -1.35 -15.86 -17.91
N ILE A 478 -2.05 -15.84 -16.77
CA ILE A 478 -1.89 -16.89 -15.74
C ILE A 478 -2.32 -18.25 -16.30
N ALA A 479 -3.39 -18.33 -17.08
CA ALA A 479 -3.82 -19.57 -17.71
C ALA A 479 -2.76 -20.13 -18.69
N ALA A 480 -2.11 -19.26 -19.46
CA ALA A 480 -0.98 -19.64 -20.33
C ALA A 480 0.20 -20.19 -19.51
N GLN A 481 0.54 -19.53 -18.38
CA GLN A 481 1.59 -20.01 -17.48
C GLN A 481 1.23 -21.37 -16.83
N ILE A 482 -0.02 -21.57 -16.42
CA ILE A 482 -0.51 -22.87 -15.96
C ILE A 482 -0.38 -23.91 -17.08
N GLY A 483 -0.64 -23.54 -18.33
CA GLY A 483 -0.39 -24.39 -19.51
C GLY A 483 1.04 -24.94 -19.56
N THR A 484 2.05 -24.13 -19.21
CA THR A 484 3.45 -24.58 -19.08
C THR A 484 3.63 -25.60 -17.95
N LEU A 485 2.95 -25.41 -16.80
CA LEU A 485 2.97 -26.39 -15.70
C LEU A 485 2.37 -27.75 -16.14
N LEU A 486 1.29 -27.72 -16.91
CA LEU A 486 0.65 -28.92 -17.45
C LEU A 486 1.55 -29.63 -18.47
N GLN A 487 2.28 -28.88 -19.30
CA GLN A 487 3.22 -29.44 -20.27
C GLN A 487 4.37 -30.21 -19.62
N VAL A 488 4.83 -29.79 -18.43
CA VAL A 488 5.84 -30.52 -17.66
C VAL A 488 5.27 -31.65 -16.80
N GLY A 489 3.96 -31.91 -16.91
CA GLY A 489 3.29 -33.06 -16.32
C GLY A 489 2.48 -32.79 -15.06
N GLN A 490 2.29 -31.52 -14.67
CA GLN A 490 1.44 -31.23 -13.51
C GLN A 490 -0.03 -31.48 -13.84
N HIS A 491 -0.78 -32.07 -12.91
CA HIS A 491 -2.21 -32.31 -13.11
C HIS A 491 -3.04 -31.11 -12.60
N PRO A 492 -4.13 -30.70 -13.29
CA PRO A 492 -4.97 -29.57 -12.84
C PRO A 492 -5.49 -29.71 -11.40
N SER A 493 -5.78 -30.94 -10.96
CA SER A 493 -6.22 -31.22 -9.58
C SER A 493 -5.15 -31.03 -8.50
N GLN A 494 -3.90 -30.70 -8.87
CA GLN A 494 -2.84 -30.33 -7.93
C GLN A 494 -2.68 -28.81 -7.79
N ILE A 495 -3.39 -28.03 -8.62
CA ILE A 495 -3.23 -26.58 -8.75
C ILE A 495 -4.40 -25.88 -8.06
N ALA A 496 -4.09 -25.00 -7.11
CA ALA A 496 -5.06 -24.09 -6.52
C ALA A 496 -4.62 -22.64 -6.67
N ILE A 497 -5.60 -21.73 -6.78
CA ILE A 497 -5.35 -20.30 -6.89
C ILE A 497 -5.99 -19.58 -5.70
N VAL A 498 -5.23 -18.73 -5.03
CA VAL A 498 -5.70 -17.85 -3.96
C VAL A 498 -5.61 -16.42 -4.47
N GLY A 499 -6.75 -15.73 -4.54
CA GLY A 499 -6.82 -14.37 -5.06
C GLY A 499 -7.49 -13.42 -4.08
N HIS A 500 -6.92 -12.23 -3.87
CA HIS A 500 -7.48 -11.17 -3.03
C HIS A 500 -8.06 -10.03 -3.87
N SER A 501 -9.22 -9.49 -3.49
CA SER A 501 -9.82 -8.32 -4.16
C SER A 501 -10.04 -8.56 -5.66
N LEU A 502 -9.50 -7.70 -6.56
CA LEU A 502 -9.48 -7.97 -8.01
C LEU A 502 -8.79 -9.29 -8.37
N GLY A 503 -7.77 -9.70 -7.61
CA GLY A 503 -7.07 -10.97 -7.76
C GLY A 503 -7.97 -12.19 -7.58
N ALA A 504 -9.05 -12.09 -6.78
CA ALA A 504 -10.05 -13.14 -6.65
C ALA A 504 -10.78 -13.41 -7.98
N HIS A 505 -11.09 -12.35 -8.73
CA HIS A 505 -11.69 -12.47 -10.05
C HIS A 505 -10.70 -12.92 -11.10
N VAL A 506 -9.45 -12.48 -11.02
CA VAL A 506 -8.35 -13.04 -11.83
C VAL A 506 -8.30 -14.56 -11.63
N ALA A 507 -8.30 -15.04 -10.38
CA ALA A 507 -8.31 -16.47 -10.07
C ALA A 507 -9.53 -17.22 -10.65
N GLY A 508 -10.72 -16.66 -10.47
CA GLY A 508 -11.97 -17.17 -11.07
C GLY A 508 -11.89 -17.32 -12.59
N LEU A 509 -11.51 -16.24 -13.27
CA LEU A 509 -11.41 -16.21 -14.72
C LEU A 509 -10.33 -17.15 -15.23
N THR A 510 -9.19 -17.27 -14.54
CA THR A 510 -8.18 -18.28 -14.87
C THR A 510 -8.77 -19.68 -14.79
N GLY A 511 -9.55 -20.00 -13.75
CA GLY A 511 -10.26 -21.28 -13.62
C GLY A 511 -11.22 -21.58 -14.77
N LYS A 512 -11.85 -20.57 -15.37
CA LYS A 512 -12.73 -20.73 -16.54
C LYS A 512 -12.00 -21.23 -17.79
N HIS A 513 -10.68 -21.09 -17.88
CA HIS A 513 -9.89 -21.70 -18.95
C HIS A 513 -9.75 -23.23 -18.80
N PHE A 514 -10.13 -23.80 -17.65
CA PHE A 514 -9.96 -25.22 -17.30
C PHE A 514 -11.30 -25.91 -16.97
N GLN A 515 -12.34 -25.74 -17.80
CA GLN A 515 -13.70 -26.24 -17.54
C GLN A 515 -14.03 -27.62 -18.14
N GLY A 516 -13.05 -28.29 -18.77
CA GLY A 516 -13.19 -29.62 -19.38
C GLY A 516 -13.02 -30.79 -18.39
N ASP A 517 -12.45 -31.91 -18.84
CA ASP A 517 -12.32 -33.16 -18.06
C ASP A 517 -11.47 -33.04 -16.78
N SER A 518 -10.78 -31.92 -16.57
CA SER A 518 -9.97 -31.68 -15.38
C SER A 518 -9.97 -30.21 -14.98
N LYS A 519 -10.84 -29.87 -14.03
CA LYS A 519 -10.84 -28.56 -13.35
C LYS A 519 -9.64 -28.42 -12.41
N LEU A 520 -9.22 -27.17 -12.20
CA LEU A 520 -8.28 -26.82 -11.13
C LEU A 520 -8.81 -27.31 -9.78
N ALA A 521 -7.91 -27.65 -8.87
CA ALA A 521 -8.24 -28.24 -7.58
C ALA A 521 -9.16 -27.33 -6.76
N ALA A 522 -8.79 -26.06 -6.61
CA ALA A 522 -9.58 -25.10 -5.87
C ALA A 522 -9.26 -23.65 -6.23
N ILE A 523 -10.23 -22.78 -5.94
CA ILE A 523 -10.03 -21.34 -5.88
C ILE A 523 -10.43 -20.85 -4.50
N VAL A 524 -9.56 -20.08 -3.84
CA VAL A 524 -9.87 -19.37 -2.59
C VAL A 524 -9.90 -17.88 -2.89
N ALA A 525 -11.08 -17.29 -2.73
CA ALA A 525 -11.39 -15.93 -3.11
C ALA A 525 -11.49 -15.07 -1.83
N LEU A 526 -10.44 -14.31 -1.56
CA LEU A 526 -10.28 -13.51 -0.35
C LEU A 526 -10.89 -12.12 -0.59
N ASP A 527 -12.04 -11.88 0.01
CA ASP A 527 -12.88 -10.69 -0.12
C ASP A 527 -12.93 -10.15 -1.57
N PRO A 528 -13.55 -10.90 -2.51
CA PRO A 528 -13.53 -10.54 -3.94
C PRO A 528 -14.08 -9.15 -4.16
N ALA A 529 -13.55 -8.38 -5.11
CA ALA A 529 -13.98 -6.99 -5.29
C ALA A 529 -15.46 -6.88 -5.69
N GLY A 530 -16.21 -5.98 -5.07
CA GLY A 530 -17.61 -5.74 -5.39
C GLY A 530 -17.84 -4.83 -6.60
N PRO A 531 -17.23 -3.63 -6.62
CA PRO A 531 -17.50 -2.63 -7.65
C PRO A 531 -17.23 -3.14 -9.07
N LEU A 532 -18.17 -2.91 -9.99
CA LEU A 532 -18.13 -3.35 -11.39
C LEU A 532 -18.10 -4.87 -11.63
N PHE A 533 -18.47 -5.67 -10.62
CA PHE A 533 -18.64 -7.13 -10.73
C PHE A 533 -20.06 -7.61 -10.33
N GLY A 534 -20.96 -6.69 -9.97
CA GLY A 534 -22.33 -7.01 -9.58
C GLY A 534 -23.23 -7.50 -10.73
N GLY A 535 -24.39 -8.05 -10.36
CA GLY A 535 -25.41 -8.56 -11.30
C GLY A 535 -25.10 -9.96 -11.86
N GLU A 536 -25.78 -10.32 -12.96
CA GLU A 536 -25.69 -11.62 -13.66
C GLU A 536 -24.42 -11.73 -14.56
N GLN A 537 -23.28 -11.19 -14.11
CA GLN A 537 -22.02 -11.20 -14.88
C GLN A 537 -21.14 -12.40 -14.53
N ARG A 538 -21.71 -13.61 -14.39
CA ARG A 538 -20.98 -14.81 -13.95
C ARG A 538 -19.76 -15.15 -14.83
N ALA A 539 -19.77 -14.74 -16.10
CA ALA A 539 -18.64 -14.92 -17.01
C ALA A 539 -17.44 -14.00 -16.70
N GLU A 540 -17.67 -12.87 -16.04
CA GLU A 540 -16.66 -11.81 -15.82
C GLU A 540 -16.17 -11.72 -14.38
N ARG A 541 -16.60 -12.64 -13.50
CA ARG A 541 -16.14 -12.74 -12.12
C ARG A 541 -15.91 -14.18 -11.67
N VAL A 542 -15.38 -14.31 -10.46
CA VAL A 542 -15.31 -15.60 -9.76
C VAL A 542 -16.71 -16.17 -9.51
N ASP A 543 -16.82 -17.47 -9.70
CA ASP A 543 -18.06 -18.25 -9.58
C ASP A 543 -17.78 -19.65 -9.01
N ALA A 544 -18.77 -20.24 -8.36
CA ALA A 544 -18.73 -21.56 -7.75
C ALA A 544 -18.29 -22.68 -8.70
N LEU A 545 -18.46 -22.50 -10.01
CA LEU A 545 -18.11 -23.48 -11.04
C LEU A 545 -16.67 -23.34 -11.55
N ASP A 546 -15.91 -22.33 -11.14
CA ASP A 546 -14.61 -22.01 -11.75
C ASP A 546 -13.49 -23.03 -11.40
N ALA A 547 -13.68 -23.85 -10.37
CA ALA A 547 -12.78 -24.95 -9.99
C ALA A 547 -13.57 -26.16 -9.45
N GLN A 548 -12.88 -27.21 -8.98
CA GLN A 548 -13.55 -28.33 -8.30
C GLN A 548 -14.12 -27.95 -6.93
N TYR A 549 -13.60 -26.89 -6.33
CA TYR A 549 -14.07 -26.28 -5.10
C TYR A 549 -13.73 -24.79 -5.12
N VAL A 550 -14.70 -23.94 -4.78
CA VAL A 550 -14.50 -22.48 -4.69
C VAL A 550 -14.95 -22.02 -3.32
N GLU A 551 -14.03 -21.45 -2.56
CA GLU A 551 -14.27 -20.90 -1.22
C GLU A 551 -14.12 -19.38 -1.26
N VAL A 552 -15.03 -18.67 -0.61
CA VAL A 552 -15.00 -17.21 -0.56
C VAL A 552 -15.01 -16.76 0.89
N ILE A 553 -14.12 -15.84 1.26
CA ILE A 553 -14.06 -15.25 2.59
C ILE A 553 -14.42 -13.78 2.48
N HIS A 554 -15.60 -13.41 2.96
CA HIS A 554 -16.16 -12.05 2.91
C HIS A 554 -15.84 -11.30 4.20
N THR A 555 -15.11 -10.20 4.10
CA THR A 555 -14.71 -9.39 5.27
C THR A 555 -15.12 -7.92 5.16
N ASN A 556 -15.36 -7.41 3.94
CA ASN A 556 -15.87 -6.07 3.67
C ASN A 556 -17.01 -6.06 2.62
N LYS A 557 -17.93 -7.03 2.70
CA LYS A 557 -19.02 -7.22 1.74
C LYS A 557 -19.94 -6.01 1.60
N GLY A 558 -20.32 -5.71 0.36
CA GLY A 558 -21.21 -4.59 0.02
C GLY A 558 -20.56 -3.21 0.08
N LEU A 559 -19.25 -3.15 0.29
CA LEU A 559 -18.42 -1.94 0.17
C LEU A 559 -17.31 -2.23 -0.85
N LEU A 560 -16.07 -2.51 -0.40
CA LEU A 560 -15.00 -2.94 -1.31
C LEU A 560 -15.20 -4.40 -1.74
N GLY A 561 -15.67 -5.25 -0.83
CA GLY A 561 -15.95 -6.66 -1.08
C GLY A 561 -17.31 -6.90 -1.73
N HIS A 562 -17.40 -7.97 -2.52
CA HIS A 562 -18.62 -8.38 -3.22
C HIS A 562 -19.67 -8.82 -2.21
N ARG A 563 -20.93 -8.42 -2.42
CA ARG A 563 -22.02 -8.70 -1.48
C ARG A 563 -22.55 -10.12 -1.57
N ASP A 564 -22.71 -10.60 -2.81
CA ASP A 564 -23.39 -11.86 -3.09
C ASP A 564 -22.49 -13.06 -2.79
N ALA A 565 -23.12 -14.22 -2.57
CA ALA A 565 -22.40 -15.49 -2.47
C ALA A 565 -21.87 -15.87 -3.86
N LEU A 566 -20.56 -16.07 -3.97
CA LEU A 566 -19.89 -16.33 -5.25
C LEU A 566 -19.35 -17.75 -5.34
N GLY A 567 -19.12 -18.41 -4.20
CA GLY A 567 -18.44 -19.69 -4.12
C GLY A 567 -19.38 -20.86 -4.01
N GLN A 568 -18.77 -22.04 -3.92
CA GLN A 568 -19.48 -23.21 -3.42
C GLN A 568 -19.70 -23.08 -1.91
N ALA A 569 -18.72 -22.52 -1.20
CA ALA A 569 -18.81 -22.13 0.21
C ALA A 569 -18.43 -20.67 0.41
N ASP A 570 -19.27 -19.91 1.11
CA ASP A 570 -19.04 -18.49 1.40
C ASP A 570 -19.03 -18.27 2.92
N PHE A 571 -17.92 -17.78 3.44
CA PHE A 571 -17.71 -17.48 4.85
C PHE A 571 -17.82 -15.99 5.13
N TYR A 572 -18.49 -15.64 6.22
CA TYR A 572 -18.77 -14.28 6.65
C TYR A 572 -18.31 -14.06 8.11
N PRO A 573 -16.99 -14.01 8.35
CA PRO A 573 -16.44 -13.67 9.67
C PRO A 573 -17.00 -12.33 10.17
N ASN A 574 -17.51 -12.34 11.39
CA ASN A 574 -18.12 -11.19 12.06
C ASN A 574 -19.25 -10.55 11.23
N GLY A 575 -20.01 -11.37 10.49
CA GLY A 575 -21.07 -10.91 9.58
C GLY A 575 -20.56 -10.47 8.19
N GLY A 576 -19.24 -10.39 8.02
CA GLY A 576 -18.53 -10.22 6.74
C GLY A 576 -18.49 -8.82 6.18
N ARG A 577 -18.78 -7.77 6.98
CA ARG A 577 -18.81 -6.37 6.52
C ARG A 577 -17.75 -5.47 7.17
N SER A 578 -17.55 -5.59 8.47
CA SER A 578 -16.54 -4.84 9.21
C SER A 578 -15.93 -5.76 10.24
N GLN A 579 -14.61 -5.72 10.37
CA GLN A 579 -13.86 -6.67 11.18
C GLN A 579 -13.39 -6.03 12.49
N PRO A 580 -13.38 -6.78 13.61
CA PRO A 580 -12.89 -6.26 14.88
C PRO A 580 -11.47 -5.71 14.77
N GLY A 581 -11.28 -4.52 15.34
CA GLY A 581 -9.98 -3.82 15.31
C GLY A 581 -9.72 -3.03 14.03
N CYS A 582 -10.65 -3.03 13.06
CA CYS A 582 -10.57 -2.18 11.87
C CYS A 582 -11.43 -0.92 12.01
N LEU A 583 -10.82 0.23 11.71
CA LEU A 583 -11.49 1.53 11.63
C LEU A 583 -11.78 1.97 10.19
N THR A 584 -11.25 1.22 9.21
CA THR A 584 -11.28 1.56 7.78
C THR A 584 -11.81 0.38 6.94
N ASN A 585 -12.24 0.67 5.71
CA ASN A 585 -12.71 -0.34 4.77
C ASN A 585 -11.56 -1.19 4.25
N SER A 586 -10.41 -0.58 3.93
CA SER A 586 -9.23 -1.34 3.51
C SER A 586 -8.72 -2.28 4.60
N CYS A 587 -8.75 -1.88 5.88
CA CYS A 587 -8.40 -2.77 6.99
C CYS A 587 -9.33 -3.98 6.99
N SER A 588 -10.65 -3.74 6.94
CA SER A 588 -11.62 -4.84 6.93
C SER A 588 -11.45 -5.73 5.70
N HIS A 589 -11.14 -5.16 4.52
CA HIS A 589 -10.91 -5.88 3.26
C HIS A 589 -9.65 -6.76 3.29
N ASN A 590 -8.59 -6.31 3.97
CA ASN A 590 -7.33 -7.06 4.11
C ASN A 590 -7.41 -8.18 5.15
N ARG A 591 -8.41 -8.16 6.05
CA ARG A 591 -8.58 -9.23 7.04
C ARG A 591 -8.85 -10.61 6.43
N ALA A 592 -9.41 -10.69 5.22
CA ALA A 592 -9.53 -11.98 4.54
C ALA A 592 -8.16 -12.64 4.29
N VAL A 593 -7.14 -11.84 3.93
CA VAL A 593 -5.76 -12.32 3.78
C VAL A 593 -5.19 -12.77 5.11
N GLU A 594 -5.36 -11.96 6.16
CA GLU A 594 -4.84 -12.28 7.48
C GLU A 594 -5.49 -13.54 8.07
N TYR A 595 -6.81 -13.67 7.98
CA TYR A 595 -7.51 -14.87 8.45
C TYR A 595 -7.06 -16.10 7.65
N PHE A 596 -6.92 -15.99 6.33
CA PHE A 596 -6.41 -17.11 5.53
C PHE A 596 -4.96 -17.46 5.90
N HIS A 597 -4.08 -16.47 6.05
CA HIS A 597 -2.71 -16.66 6.53
C HIS A 597 -2.68 -17.43 7.86
N ARG A 598 -3.42 -16.95 8.86
CA ARG A 598 -3.49 -17.59 10.18
C ARG A 598 -4.07 -19.00 10.11
N SER A 599 -5.04 -19.24 9.22
CA SER A 599 -5.61 -20.58 9.02
C SER A 599 -4.59 -21.59 8.46
N LEU A 600 -3.59 -21.14 7.69
CA LEU A 600 -2.54 -22.00 7.16
C LEU A 600 -1.51 -22.40 8.23
N VAL A 601 -1.13 -21.46 9.11
CA VAL A 601 -0.07 -21.65 10.13
C VAL A 601 -0.62 -22.22 11.45
N GLY A 602 -1.85 -21.85 11.82
CA GLY A 602 -2.49 -22.22 13.09
C GLY A 602 -3.04 -23.64 13.15
N ASP A 603 -2.96 -24.41 12.05
CA ASP A 603 -3.45 -25.79 11.94
C ASP A 603 -2.47 -26.84 12.52
N THR A 604 -1.61 -26.42 13.47
CA THR A 604 -0.59 -27.27 14.08
C THR A 604 -1.14 -27.98 15.33
N GLY A 605 -2.02 -28.96 15.12
CA GLY A 605 -2.56 -29.79 16.22
C GLY A 605 -3.92 -30.45 15.98
N GLY A 606 -4.44 -30.43 14.75
CA GLY A 606 -5.72 -31.08 14.40
C GLY A 606 -6.97 -30.37 14.91
N THR A 607 -6.85 -29.16 15.46
CA THR A 607 -7.99 -28.31 15.84
C THR A 607 -8.03 -27.09 14.91
N PRO A 608 -9.01 -27.00 14.00
CA PRO A 608 -9.11 -25.88 13.06
C PRO A 608 -9.31 -24.54 13.77
N LEU A 609 -8.56 -23.52 13.36
CA LEU A 609 -8.57 -22.20 14.00
C LEU A 609 -9.89 -21.45 13.82
N TYR A 610 -10.52 -21.57 12.65
CA TYR A 610 -11.74 -20.85 12.31
C TYR A 610 -12.84 -21.82 11.89
N VAL A 611 -13.84 -21.97 12.76
CA VAL A 611 -14.99 -22.85 12.51
C VAL A 611 -16.26 -22.01 12.40
N GLY A 612 -16.84 -21.97 11.20
CA GLY A 612 -18.13 -21.34 10.94
C GLY A 612 -19.29 -22.31 11.01
N ARG A 613 -20.48 -21.78 11.26
CA ARG A 613 -21.73 -22.54 11.24
C ARG A 613 -22.53 -22.21 10.00
N ARG A 614 -23.07 -23.25 9.35
CA ARG A 614 -23.92 -23.09 8.17
C ARG A 614 -25.22 -22.38 8.53
N CYS A 615 -25.63 -21.43 7.68
CA CYS A 615 -26.86 -20.66 7.82
C CYS A 615 -27.71 -20.77 6.55
N ALA A 616 -29.02 -20.66 6.70
CA ALA A 616 -29.97 -20.75 5.60
C ALA A 616 -30.07 -19.44 4.78
N THR A 617 -29.70 -18.30 5.37
CA THR A 617 -29.82 -16.97 4.77
C THR A 617 -28.57 -16.13 5.02
N THR A 618 -28.43 -15.04 4.26
CA THR A 618 -27.37 -14.02 4.44
C THR A 618 -27.61 -13.08 5.62
N LEU A 619 -28.77 -13.18 6.28
CA LEU A 619 -29.10 -12.42 7.49
C LEU A 619 -28.51 -13.09 8.72
N VAL A 620 -27.66 -12.37 9.46
CA VAL A 620 -27.17 -12.78 10.77
C VAL A 620 -28.31 -12.65 11.76
N ASN A 621 -29.03 -13.74 11.99
CA ASN A 621 -29.84 -13.91 13.18
C ASN A 621 -29.18 -14.97 14.07
N ASP A 622 -29.59 -15.05 15.34
CA ASP A 622 -29.06 -16.01 16.32
C ASP A 622 -29.32 -17.50 15.96
N ARG A 623 -29.65 -17.84 14.70
CA ARG A 623 -30.15 -19.15 14.26
C ARG A 623 -29.24 -19.90 13.29
N CYS A 624 -27.95 -19.60 13.26
CA CYS A 624 -26.95 -20.37 12.51
C CYS A 624 -26.61 -21.69 13.25
N HIS A 625 -27.47 -22.71 13.11
CA HIS A 625 -27.32 -24.01 13.79
C HIS A 625 -26.91 -25.16 12.86
N GLY A 626 -26.57 -24.89 11.59
CA GLY A 626 -26.13 -25.92 10.67
C GLY A 626 -24.77 -26.50 11.01
N ALA A 627 -24.36 -27.52 10.24
CA ALA A 627 -23.10 -28.22 10.46
C ALA A 627 -21.90 -27.25 10.53
N PRO A 628 -20.95 -27.48 11.46
CA PRO A 628 -19.71 -26.72 11.54
C PRO A 628 -18.82 -27.02 10.33
N SER A 629 -18.12 -26.00 9.86
CA SER A 629 -17.22 -26.04 8.72
C SER A 629 -16.01 -25.17 8.96
N VAL A 630 -14.84 -25.61 8.49
CA VAL A 630 -13.58 -24.87 8.63
C VAL A 630 -13.46 -23.81 7.54
N MET A 631 -13.16 -22.58 7.94
CA MET A 631 -12.81 -21.48 7.03
C MET A 631 -11.31 -21.46 6.78
N GLY A 632 -10.89 -21.32 5.51
CA GLY A 632 -9.47 -21.27 5.16
C GLY A 632 -8.80 -22.65 5.21
N SER A 633 -7.51 -22.69 5.51
CA SER A 633 -6.61 -23.84 5.37
C SER A 633 -6.31 -24.23 3.92
N ASP A 634 -5.39 -25.17 3.73
CA ASP A 634 -5.00 -25.66 2.40
C ASP A 634 -6.14 -26.49 1.78
N PRO A 635 -6.50 -26.25 0.50
CA PRO A 635 -7.53 -27.02 -0.19
C PRO A 635 -7.32 -28.54 -0.24
N SER A 636 -6.11 -29.05 -0.03
CA SER A 636 -5.79 -30.50 -0.02
C SER A 636 -5.93 -31.16 1.35
N ASP A 637 -6.30 -30.44 2.40
CA ASP A 637 -6.43 -31.03 3.73
C ASP A 637 -7.63 -32.00 3.81
N ASP A 638 -7.43 -33.18 4.40
CA ASP A 638 -8.43 -34.26 4.46
C ASP A 638 -9.74 -33.85 5.17
N PHE A 639 -9.67 -32.92 6.13
CA PHE A 639 -10.85 -32.41 6.83
C PHE A 639 -11.61 -31.37 6.03
N LYS A 640 -11.03 -30.82 4.96
CA LYS A 640 -11.65 -29.84 4.07
C LYS A 640 -12.59 -30.57 3.11
N THR A 641 -13.65 -31.15 3.67
CA THR A 641 -14.74 -31.75 2.88
C THR A 641 -15.32 -30.70 1.95
N LYS A 642 -15.69 -31.07 0.71
CA LYS A 642 -16.36 -30.18 -0.27
C LYS A 642 -17.69 -29.68 0.31
N MET A 643 -17.62 -28.57 1.01
CA MET A 643 -18.72 -27.97 1.73
C MET A 643 -19.47 -27.00 0.85
N SER A 644 -20.76 -26.83 1.12
CA SER A 644 -21.56 -25.88 0.36
C SER A 644 -22.59 -25.14 1.20
N GLY A 645 -22.66 -23.83 0.97
CA GLY A 645 -23.59 -22.92 1.61
C GLY A 645 -22.91 -21.71 2.23
N LEU A 646 -23.67 -21.00 3.06
CA LEU A 646 -23.26 -19.77 3.72
C LEU A 646 -22.84 -20.09 5.15
N PHE A 647 -21.70 -19.60 5.58
CA PHE A 647 -21.12 -19.89 6.88
C PHE A 647 -20.80 -18.60 7.64
N TYR A 648 -21.17 -18.55 8.91
CA TYR A 648 -20.93 -17.41 9.78
C TYR A 648 -20.13 -17.85 11.00
N LEU A 649 -19.22 -16.98 11.44
CA LEU A 649 -18.34 -17.18 12.58
C LEU A 649 -18.03 -15.83 13.23
N ALA A 650 -17.75 -15.85 14.52
CA ALA A 650 -17.20 -14.71 15.24
C ALA A 650 -15.69 -14.93 15.43
N ILE A 651 -14.91 -13.88 15.21
CA ILE A 651 -13.46 -13.85 15.43
C ILE A 651 -13.19 -12.61 16.28
N ASP A 652 -12.69 -12.81 17.49
CA ASP A 652 -12.35 -11.71 18.41
C ASP A 652 -11.10 -10.94 17.95
N LYS A 653 -10.86 -9.78 18.58
CA LYS A 653 -9.75 -8.87 18.26
C LYS A 653 -8.36 -9.48 18.39
#